data_AF-A0A3R6WIW1-F1
#
_entry.id   AF-A0A3R6WIW1-F1
#
_cell.length_a   1.000
_cell.length_b   1.000
_cell.length_c   1.000
_cell.angle_alpha   90.00
_cell.angle_beta   90.00
_cell.angle_gamma   90.00
#
_symmetry.space_group_name_H-M   'P 1'
#
loop_
_entity.id
_entity.type
_entity.pdbx_description
1 polymer ?
#
loop_
_entity_poly.entity_id
_entity_poly.type
_entity_poly.pdbx_seq_one_letter_code
_entity_poly.pdbx_strand_id
1 'polypeptide(L)'
;MENFLLAPPTHDGTRHPSQLLESIEVLAAPLKWTVAVEVVQFGLLYLDTIPHMGQALLSFVSSLLAQSPSHRGFERVVNTTLQLALRQVHQLRTLYDVPLSMEAFQARSQHPQILLPLLQPWLDALRHQPAPSLKRKRHIPTVAVVVSRHMTIEGTNALTRTQQCSLLLGMPTGEFRAFLGVQAASIGDVDQALRFARNTNATAMKQVAVALLKYMVVSSQISHRRLRLARDLLVNCVTHESCTTTMDQDVTLLKQVALLCSIHDHTTDQSDARDELFQTYLPWRIYEHWYREAAVTLKPSVLPLAMTYAMSQQHATTESIALSAKQLISYLVDVQAPQLALSVLLSAPVIPDDAIEVPYLFVLFIDDRRDHKAIQDVVPLLLDATSLDLYCALEFTRQYNIPDSVPCLLYVKALLLTSTDYKSQIVGVLEDVHEHELIPLLLSVLPKLSGTDYDRLLFVFNLLQKSAYTEQDEVQNRVQVLHFLQHYTPQLCFHAIMSDPWSVLASQLTATTGQLVSLCTPLDIDADEMYMRLIKNMIQGDPSSLSFDSFRGILSKFSQVDHKITTAEWLSKKIPRSSFAISAVQFALDMSQQPSHPKTQRLQQTLVQLQTTECWNAMSQEFDGAALPEPQDSPKKLIELVYFKYGQQAWTTQTSVVHDAALKIATLNDADLATIQHEIRWKWLSARHTKPPTQQTVWNYLTDDDEDARLGRLLYISWTGDPNVLHELVKYACDPVPRAGLTYRVKYRALQIVQQIADTFQLETETLIPDSMAVPLSELKQSCRLLVMFEELQHPHSLASFVKSDKESLVRGLWREHYHDPAVVILISELMVSYAIANDSLWHRVLQQMVSLAMFPTLFHLLRPLIRQFPSVDLKPFFEQTIRWPLQHMDKGIVPANVECILEEIVFLIQQCPFIQSLNVVDIVQLLHTMSTQFEMFSQYAVQSAFGIPQVAARTALLCHLCDTNHAYVVPIFEYLANLSPLDVVDADFFASYIVSHPQAQQTLVQSVGGQRYCEWIARRPDTSAMDHALAFLYVFFKGFILTGACLNDDVVVAGWNTADSTTRTT
;
A
#
# COMPACT_ATOMS: atom_id res chain seq x y z
N MET A 1 -62.78 17.79 -11.43
CA MET A 1 -61.33 17.57 -11.56
C MET A 1 -60.55 18.56 -10.70
N GLU A 2 -60.69 19.87 -10.92
CA GLU A 2 -59.99 20.93 -10.14
C GLU A 2 -60.19 20.84 -8.62
N ASN A 3 -61.44 20.76 -8.13
CA ASN A 3 -61.73 20.69 -6.69
C ASN A 3 -61.17 19.45 -5.97
N PHE A 4 -60.83 18.37 -6.71
CA PHE A 4 -60.37 17.10 -6.12
C PHE A 4 -58.86 16.92 -6.21
N LEU A 5 -58.22 17.40 -7.28
CA LEU A 5 -56.78 17.27 -7.50
C LEU A 5 -55.97 18.45 -6.92
N LEU A 6 -56.59 19.64 -6.76
CA LEU A 6 -55.89 20.85 -6.30
C LEU A 6 -56.08 21.13 -4.79
N ALA A 7 -56.97 20.41 -4.10
CA ALA A 7 -57.27 20.61 -2.67
C ALA A 7 -56.23 19.93 -1.76
N PRO A 8 -55.80 20.54 -0.64
CA PRO A 8 -54.83 19.93 0.28
C PRO A 8 -55.39 18.66 0.94
N PRO A 9 -54.55 17.64 1.20
CA PRO A 9 -54.99 16.40 1.80
C PRO A 9 -55.51 16.65 3.22
N THR A 10 -56.75 16.27 3.50
CA THR A 10 -57.26 16.17 4.87
C THR A 10 -56.55 15.02 5.61
N HIS A 11 -56.48 15.09 6.94
CA HIS A 11 -55.68 14.18 7.80
C HIS A 11 -55.93 12.66 7.58
N ASP A 12 -57.02 12.28 6.91
CA ASP A 12 -57.27 10.92 6.43
C ASP A 12 -56.93 10.81 4.93
N GLY A 13 -55.68 10.46 4.61
CA GLY A 13 -55.13 10.36 3.24
C GLY A 13 -55.74 9.29 2.31
N THR A 14 -56.97 8.83 2.56
CA THR A 14 -57.63 7.71 1.86
C THR A 14 -58.89 8.10 1.07
N ARG A 15 -59.45 9.31 1.27
CA ARG A 15 -60.81 9.63 0.75
C ARG A 15 -60.89 10.28 -0.63
N HIS A 16 -59.83 10.88 -1.15
CA HIS A 16 -59.90 11.65 -2.41
C HIS A 16 -59.89 10.80 -3.70
N PRO A 17 -59.04 9.76 -3.86
CA PRO A 17 -59.01 8.99 -5.11
C PRO A 17 -60.21 8.04 -5.24
N SER A 18 -60.75 7.51 -4.13
CA SER A 18 -61.91 6.61 -4.12
C SER A 18 -63.19 7.31 -4.56
N GLN A 19 -63.48 8.52 -4.06
CA GLN A 19 -64.67 9.30 -4.45
C GLN A 19 -64.65 9.68 -5.94
N LEU A 20 -63.48 10.03 -6.47
CA LEU A 20 -63.33 10.37 -7.88
C LEU A 20 -63.47 9.13 -8.78
N LEU A 21 -63.03 7.97 -8.29
CA LEU A 21 -63.19 6.69 -8.98
C LEU A 21 -64.64 6.20 -8.95
N GLU A 22 -65.34 6.32 -7.82
CA GLU A 22 -66.79 6.07 -7.69
C GLU A 22 -67.61 6.97 -8.63
N SER A 23 -67.24 8.25 -8.75
CA SER A 23 -67.90 9.19 -9.66
C SER A 23 -67.71 8.83 -11.14
N ILE A 24 -66.54 8.29 -11.49
CA ILE A 24 -66.20 7.84 -12.85
C ILE A 24 -66.85 6.48 -13.16
N GLU A 25 -67.07 5.62 -12.16
CA GLU A 25 -67.74 4.32 -12.33
C GLU A 25 -69.21 4.43 -12.74
N VAL A 26 -69.89 5.54 -12.43
CA VAL A 26 -71.28 5.80 -12.83
C VAL A 26 -71.40 6.11 -14.34
N LEU A 27 -70.31 6.43 -15.03
CA LEU A 27 -70.30 6.82 -16.45
C LEU A 27 -70.30 5.60 -17.40
N ALA A 28 -70.97 5.74 -18.55
CA ALA A 28 -70.97 4.71 -19.59
C ALA A 28 -69.55 4.45 -20.16
N ALA A 29 -69.28 3.20 -20.54
CA ALA A 29 -67.95 2.68 -20.86
C ALA A 29 -67.04 3.54 -21.77
N PRO A 30 -67.49 4.15 -22.89
CA PRO A 30 -66.59 4.97 -23.72
C PRO A 30 -66.23 6.33 -23.06
N LEU A 31 -67.18 6.95 -22.36
CA LEU A 31 -66.98 8.21 -21.66
C LEU A 31 -66.12 8.03 -20.41
N LYS A 32 -66.32 6.92 -19.68
CA LYS A 32 -65.53 6.54 -18.49
C LYS A 32 -64.02 6.58 -18.75
N TRP A 33 -63.57 5.93 -19.81
CA TRP A 33 -62.14 5.84 -20.13
C TRP A 33 -61.56 7.13 -20.68
N THR A 34 -62.37 7.93 -21.39
CA THR A 34 -61.94 9.23 -21.93
C THR A 34 -61.72 10.24 -20.79
N VAL A 35 -62.66 10.30 -19.84
CA VAL A 35 -62.55 11.15 -18.63
C VAL A 35 -61.39 10.71 -17.75
N ALA A 36 -61.16 9.40 -17.58
CA ALA A 36 -60.00 8.91 -16.81
C ALA A 36 -58.65 9.34 -17.42
N VAL A 37 -58.54 9.38 -18.76
CA VAL A 37 -57.35 9.89 -19.45
C VAL A 37 -57.17 11.39 -19.22
N GLU A 38 -58.24 12.18 -19.31
CA GLU A 38 -58.19 13.63 -19.05
C GLU A 38 -57.78 13.95 -17.61
N VAL A 39 -58.26 13.18 -16.63
CA VAL A 39 -57.87 13.33 -15.21
C VAL A 39 -56.37 13.07 -15.02
N VAL A 40 -55.84 12.02 -15.66
CA VAL A 40 -54.40 11.72 -15.60
C VAL A 40 -53.59 12.81 -16.29
N GLN A 41 -53.99 13.24 -17.50
CA GLN A 41 -53.31 14.32 -18.23
C GLN A 41 -53.32 15.64 -17.43
N PHE A 42 -54.45 15.98 -16.82
CA PHE A 42 -54.57 17.17 -15.97
C PHE A 42 -53.64 17.09 -14.76
N GLY A 43 -53.62 15.97 -14.03
CA GLY A 43 -52.74 15.84 -12.88
C GLY A 43 -51.25 15.82 -13.24
N LEU A 44 -50.89 15.27 -14.41
CA LEU A 44 -49.50 15.29 -14.90
C LEU A 44 -48.97 16.71 -15.13
N LEU A 45 -49.83 17.66 -15.51
CA LEU A 45 -49.45 19.07 -15.69
C LEU A 45 -49.06 19.76 -14.36
N TYR A 46 -49.64 19.34 -13.24
CA TYR A 46 -49.44 19.96 -11.93
C TYR A 46 -48.48 19.19 -11.01
N LEU A 47 -47.79 18.19 -11.55
CA LEU A 47 -46.98 17.25 -10.79
C LEU A 47 -45.83 17.95 -10.04
N ASP A 48 -45.22 18.98 -10.61
CA ASP A 48 -44.10 19.74 -10.03
C ASP A 48 -44.61 20.71 -8.96
N THR A 49 -45.75 21.35 -9.27
CA THR A 49 -46.32 22.43 -8.46
C THR A 49 -46.97 21.95 -7.17
N ILE A 50 -47.56 20.76 -7.16
CA ILE A 50 -48.39 20.28 -6.03
C ILE A 50 -47.74 19.05 -5.38
N PRO A 51 -47.38 19.11 -4.07
CA PRO A 51 -46.56 18.08 -3.41
C PRO A 51 -47.22 16.70 -3.29
N HIS A 52 -48.55 16.63 -3.13
CA HIS A 52 -49.28 15.37 -2.97
C HIS A 52 -49.79 14.79 -4.31
N MET A 53 -49.62 15.50 -5.43
CA MET A 53 -50.16 15.13 -6.74
C MET A 53 -49.63 13.79 -7.23
N GLY A 54 -48.32 13.51 -7.02
CA GLY A 54 -47.71 12.24 -7.42
C GLY A 54 -48.32 11.02 -6.71
N GLN A 55 -48.63 11.14 -5.41
CA GLN A 55 -49.26 10.07 -4.63
C GLN A 55 -50.74 9.89 -5.01
N ALA A 56 -51.45 11.00 -5.23
CA ALA A 56 -52.84 11.00 -5.69
C ALA A 56 -52.97 10.33 -7.06
N LEU A 57 -52.10 10.66 -8.02
CA LEU A 57 -52.07 10.05 -9.34
C LEU A 57 -51.65 8.59 -9.31
N LEU A 58 -50.64 8.23 -8.51
CA LEU A 58 -50.21 6.83 -8.38
C LEU A 58 -51.33 5.95 -7.83
N SER A 59 -52.04 6.39 -6.78
CA SER A 59 -53.16 5.66 -6.20
C SER A 59 -54.33 5.53 -7.18
N PHE A 60 -54.65 6.61 -7.91
CA PHE A 60 -55.70 6.60 -8.93
C PHE A 60 -55.38 5.66 -10.10
N VAL A 61 -54.18 5.76 -10.68
CA VAL A 61 -53.70 4.91 -11.79
C VAL A 61 -53.62 3.44 -11.37
N SER A 62 -53.13 3.15 -10.16
CA SER A 62 -53.02 1.77 -9.65
C SER A 62 -54.39 1.11 -9.50
N SER A 63 -55.38 1.84 -8.99
CA SER A 63 -56.76 1.35 -8.86
C SER A 63 -57.43 1.13 -10.21
N LEU A 64 -57.19 2.00 -11.20
CA LEU A 64 -57.73 1.83 -12.56
C LEU A 64 -57.10 0.65 -13.32
N LEU A 65 -55.78 0.43 -13.19
CA LEU A 65 -55.11 -0.70 -13.83
C LEU A 65 -55.57 -2.05 -13.26
N ALA A 66 -55.96 -2.10 -11.97
CA ALA A 66 -56.50 -3.31 -11.34
C ALA A 66 -57.88 -3.72 -11.86
N GLN A 67 -58.66 -2.79 -12.45
CA GLN A 67 -60.04 -3.03 -12.90
C GLN A 67 -60.17 -3.62 -14.33
N SER A 68 -59.06 -3.94 -15.02
CA SER A 68 -58.98 -4.50 -16.40
C SER A 68 -59.59 -3.63 -17.53
N PRO A 69 -58.79 -2.98 -18.41
CA PRO A 69 -59.31 -1.99 -19.37
C PRO A 69 -59.12 -2.41 -20.85
N SER A 70 -60.15 -2.93 -21.51
CA SER A 70 -60.13 -3.23 -22.96
C SER A 70 -60.44 -1.99 -23.82
N HIS A 71 -59.69 -0.89 -23.64
CA HIS A 71 -59.83 0.33 -24.46
C HIS A 71 -58.48 0.85 -24.97
N ARG A 72 -58.27 0.80 -26.30
CA ARG A 72 -57.00 1.15 -26.96
C ARG A 72 -56.49 2.57 -26.67
N GLY A 73 -57.39 3.54 -26.48
CA GLY A 73 -57.01 4.93 -26.15
C GLY A 73 -56.53 5.08 -24.70
N PHE A 74 -57.02 4.24 -23.79
CA PHE A 74 -56.66 4.25 -22.38
C PHE A 74 -55.30 3.58 -22.16
N GLU A 75 -55.07 2.40 -22.76
CA GLU A 75 -53.77 1.69 -22.67
C GLU A 75 -52.58 2.49 -23.23
N ARG A 76 -52.81 3.41 -24.16
CA ARG A 76 -51.75 4.29 -24.71
C ARG A 76 -51.25 5.33 -23.70
N VAL A 77 -52.13 5.81 -22.82
CA VAL A 77 -51.81 6.89 -21.88
C VAL A 77 -51.57 6.34 -20.48
N VAL A 78 -52.45 5.45 -20.01
CA VAL A 78 -52.41 4.86 -18.68
C VAL A 78 -51.98 3.40 -18.80
N ASN A 79 -50.69 3.15 -18.60
CA ASN A 79 -50.10 1.83 -18.69
C ASN A 79 -49.19 1.54 -17.48
N THR A 80 -48.67 0.32 -17.41
CA THR A 80 -47.75 -0.12 -16.35
C THR A 80 -46.46 0.69 -16.32
N THR A 81 -46.01 1.23 -17.47
CA THR A 81 -44.82 2.09 -17.55
C THR A 81 -45.03 3.47 -16.91
N LEU A 82 -46.21 4.08 -17.07
CA LEU A 82 -46.58 5.32 -16.41
C LEU A 82 -46.69 5.12 -14.90
N GLN A 83 -47.27 4.00 -14.46
CA GLN A 83 -47.36 3.66 -13.03
C GLN A 83 -45.96 3.54 -12.39
N LEU A 84 -45.02 2.88 -13.10
CA LEU A 84 -43.63 2.78 -12.65
C LEU A 84 -42.94 4.15 -12.59
N ALA A 85 -43.12 4.97 -13.63
CA ALA A 85 -42.53 6.31 -13.70
C ALA A 85 -43.10 7.24 -12.61
N LEU A 86 -44.40 7.23 -12.37
CA LEU A 86 -45.03 8.00 -11.28
C LEU A 86 -44.54 7.54 -9.90
N ARG A 87 -44.29 6.24 -9.71
CA ARG A 87 -43.70 5.71 -8.47
C ARG A 87 -42.27 6.22 -8.29
N GLN A 88 -41.46 6.21 -9.35
CA GLN A 88 -40.08 6.71 -9.31
C GLN A 88 -40.02 8.22 -9.06
N VAL A 89 -40.85 9.02 -9.73
CA VAL A 89 -40.94 10.47 -9.52
C VAL A 89 -41.41 10.80 -8.10
N HIS A 90 -42.39 10.04 -7.57
CA HIS A 90 -42.81 10.21 -6.18
C HIS A 90 -41.70 9.85 -5.18
N GLN A 91 -40.93 8.79 -5.41
CA GLN A 91 -39.75 8.44 -4.61
C GLN A 91 -38.66 9.50 -4.68
N LEU A 92 -38.39 10.05 -5.86
CA LEU A 92 -37.42 11.13 -6.05
C LEU A 92 -37.81 12.37 -5.24
N ARG A 93 -39.09 12.72 -5.21
CA ARG A 93 -39.59 13.85 -4.42
C ARG A 93 -39.54 13.59 -2.91
N THR A 94 -39.92 12.41 -2.44
CA THR A 94 -39.95 12.12 -0.98
C THR A 94 -38.56 11.94 -0.38
N LEU A 95 -37.61 11.35 -1.10
CA LEU A 95 -36.27 11.04 -0.58
C LEU A 95 -35.23 12.14 -0.84
N TYR A 96 -35.40 12.91 -1.91
CA TYR A 96 -34.41 13.89 -2.37
C TYR A 96 -34.95 15.32 -2.50
N ASP A 97 -36.23 15.54 -2.19
CA ASP A 97 -36.92 16.85 -2.23
C ASP A 97 -36.80 17.58 -3.59
N VAL A 98 -36.81 16.80 -4.68
CA VAL A 98 -36.73 17.34 -6.04
C VAL A 98 -38.13 17.39 -6.66
N PRO A 99 -38.72 18.57 -6.89
CA PRO A 99 -39.93 18.70 -7.70
C PRO A 99 -39.59 18.46 -9.17
N LEU A 100 -40.26 17.50 -9.82
CA LEU A 100 -39.96 17.05 -11.17
C LEU A 100 -41.24 16.84 -11.98
N SER A 101 -41.23 17.33 -13.22
CA SER A 101 -42.25 17.01 -14.22
C SER A 101 -41.99 15.66 -14.82
N MET A 102 -43.05 15.06 -15.36
CA MET A 102 -42.89 13.86 -16.19
C MET A 102 -42.03 14.16 -17.42
N GLU A 103 -42.10 15.37 -17.97
CA GLU A 103 -41.24 15.78 -19.09
C GLU A 103 -39.77 15.85 -18.66
N ALA A 104 -39.47 16.47 -17.51
CA ALA A 104 -38.10 16.54 -16.98
C ALA A 104 -37.54 15.18 -16.56
N PHE A 105 -38.38 14.31 -16.02
CA PHE A 105 -38.02 12.94 -15.68
C PHE A 105 -37.70 12.10 -16.93
N GLN A 106 -38.46 12.27 -18.01
CA GLN A 106 -38.24 11.53 -19.27
C GLN A 106 -37.10 12.11 -20.12
N ALA A 107 -36.86 13.42 -20.04
CA ALA A 107 -35.81 14.10 -20.79
C ALA A 107 -34.42 13.84 -20.17
N ARG A 108 -33.70 12.83 -20.69
CA ARG A 108 -32.33 12.49 -20.24
C ARG A 108 -31.34 13.65 -20.28
N SER A 109 -31.56 14.65 -21.13
CA SER A 109 -30.73 15.86 -21.21
C SER A 109 -30.85 16.77 -19.97
N GLN A 110 -31.93 16.66 -19.20
CA GLN A 110 -32.19 17.47 -18.01
C GLN A 110 -31.69 16.79 -16.72
N HIS A 111 -31.40 15.49 -16.76
CA HIS A 111 -30.90 14.72 -15.60
C HIS A 111 -29.62 15.31 -14.96
N PRO A 112 -28.61 15.79 -15.71
CA PRO A 112 -27.44 16.43 -15.12
C PRO A 112 -27.77 17.71 -14.33
N GLN A 113 -28.78 18.46 -14.75
CA GLN A 113 -29.21 19.70 -14.07
C GLN A 113 -29.92 19.38 -12.74
N ILE A 114 -30.61 18.25 -12.68
CA ILE A 114 -31.27 17.74 -11.47
C ILE A 114 -30.25 17.23 -10.45
N LEU A 115 -29.17 16.58 -10.91
CA LEU A 115 -28.15 16.01 -10.03
C LEU A 115 -27.16 17.05 -9.48
N LEU A 116 -26.95 18.16 -10.19
CA LEU A 116 -25.94 19.17 -9.83
C LEU A 116 -26.14 19.80 -8.44
N PRO A 117 -27.35 20.21 -8.00
CA PRO A 117 -27.58 20.75 -6.66
C PRO A 117 -27.27 19.74 -5.54
N LEU A 118 -27.62 18.46 -5.75
CA LEU A 118 -27.33 17.38 -4.81
C LEU A 118 -25.82 17.09 -4.71
N LEU A 119 -25.05 17.41 -5.75
CA LEU A 119 -23.59 17.21 -5.82
C LEU A 119 -22.79 18.40 -5.28
N GLN A 120 -23.39 19.58 -5.09
CA GLN A 120 -22.68 20.80 -4.65
C GLN A 120 -21.81 20.61 -3.40
N PRO A 121 -22.24 19.92 -2.32
CA PRO A 121 -21.39 19.73 -1.14
C PRO A 121 -20.10 18.96 -1.43
N TRP A 122 -20.14 18.04 -2.40
CA TRP A 122 -18.95 17.33 -2.88
C TRP A 122 -18.04 18.26 -3.69
N LEU A 123 -18.62 19.11 -4.55
CA LEU A 123 -17.87 20.12 -5.34
C LEU A 123 -17.22 21.19 -4.45
N ASP A 124 -17.90 21.63 -3.40
CA ASP A 124 -17.37 22.60 -2.45
C ASP A 124 -16.26 22.00 -1.58
N ALA A 125 -16.35 20.72 -1.23
CA ALA A 125 -15.27 19.98 -0.58
C ALA A 125 -13.99 19.91 -1.45
N LEU A 126 -14.15 19.86 -2.77
CA LEU A 126 -13.02 19.94 -3.72
C LEU A 126 -12.45 21.36 -3.84
N ARG A 127 -13.27 22.41 -3.64
CA ARG A 127 -12.85 23.83 -3.73
C ARG A 127 -12.19 24.37 -2.47
N HIS A 128 -12.66 23.98 -1.27
CA HIS A 128 -12.28 24.60 0.01
C HIS A 128 -10.93 24.14 0.60
N GLN A 129 -10.08 23.48 -0.17
CA GLN A 129 -8.71 23.22 0.25
C GLN A 129 -7.81 24.39 -0.18
N PRO A 130 -7.30 25.23 0.76
CA PRO A 130 -6.60 26.45 0.40
C PRO A 130 -5.34 26.12 -0.39
N ALA A 131 -5.24 26.62 -1.61
CA ALA A 131 -3.97 26.76 -2.29
C ALA A 131 -3.10 27.71 -1.45
N PRO A 132 -1.85 27.36 -1.11
CA PRO A 132 -0.95 28.31 -0.47
C PRO A 132 -0.83 29.53 -1.37
N SER A 133 -1.09 30.69 -0.77
CA SER A 133 -1.06 31.98 -1.44
C SER A 133 0.30 32.21 -2.10
N LEU A 134 0.29 32.36 -3.43
CA LEU A 134 1.45 32.69 -4.26
C LEU A 134 1.86 34.17 -4.11
N LYS A 135 2.09 34.60 -2.86
CA LYS A 135 2.82 35.83 -2.53
C LYS A 135 3.97 35.50 -1.59
N ARG A 136 4.90 34.68 -2.08
CA ARG A 136 6.34 34.70 -1.75
C ARG A 136 7.06 33.72 -2.67
N LYS A 137 7.95 34.26 -3.50
CA LYS A 137 8.77 33.54 -4.48
C LYS A 137 9.99 32.93 -3.80
N ARG A 138 10.32 31.70 -4.23
CA ARG A 138 11.67 31.09 -4.39
C ARG A 138 12.42 30.69 -3.11
N HIS A 139 12.35 29.40 -2.77
CA HIS A 139 13.47 28.45 -2.84
C HIS A 139 13.08 27.09 -2.23
N ILE A 140 13.84 26.05 -2.59
CA ILE A 140 13.89 24.64 -2.12
C ILE A 140 13.16 23.64 -3.04
N PRO A 141 13.88 22.65 -3.63
CA PRO A 141 13.28 21.46 -4.21
C PRO A 141 12.92 20.50 -3.07
N THR A 142 11.72 20.67 -2.49
CA THR A 142 11.15 19.65 -1.62
C THR A 142 10.49 18.59 -2.47
N VAL A 143 10.99 17.35 -2.39
CA VAL A 143 10.28 16.15 -2.80
C VAL A 143 8.93 16.15 -2.09
N ALA A 144 7.88 16.51 -2.82
CA ALA A 144 6.52 16.52 -2.30
C ALA A 144 6.07 15.07 -2.12
N VAL A 145 6.13 14.60 -0.87
CA VAL A 145 5.47 13.36 -0.45
C VAL A 145 3.97 13.53 -0.76
N VAL A 146 3.48 12.73 -1.71
CA VAL A 146 2.05 12.69 -2.07
C VAL A 146 1.30 11.98 -0.95
N VAL A 147 0.88 12.75 0.06
CA VAL A 147 -0.09 12.28 1.06
C VAL A 147 -1.44 12.20 0.37
N SER A 148 -2.03 11.00 0.29
CA SER A 148 -3.38 10.79 -0.23
C SER A 148 -4.38 11.59 0.59
N ARG A 149 -5.03 12.57 -0.05
CA ARG A 149 -5.93 13.52 0.60
C ARG A 149 -7.30 12.85 0.81
N HIS A 150 -7.80 12.81 2.04
CA HIS A 150 -9.09 12.19 2.38
C HIS A 150 -10.27 13.15 2.12
N MET A 151 -11.34 12.63 1.50
CA MET A 151 -12.60 13.34 1.22
C MET A 151 -13.38 13.62 2.52
N THR A 152 -14.07 14.74 2.62
CA THR A 152 -14.92 15.05 3.78
C THR A 152 -16.13 14.10 3.86
N ILE A 153 -16.60 13.81 5.08
CA ILE A 153 -17.77 12.94 5.31
C ILE A 153 -19.01 13.48 4.58
N GLU A 154 -19.20 14.81 4.60
CA GLU A 154 -20.28 15.50 3.87
C GLU A 154 -20.16 15.31 2.35
N GLY A 155 -18.96 15.42 1.78
CA GLY A 155 -18.71 15.16 0.37
C GLY A 155 -18.96 13.70 -0.03
N THR A 156 -18.58 12.74 0.83
CA THR A 156 -18.87 11.32 0.59
C THR A 156 -20.36 11.01 0.63
N ASN A 157 -21.10 11.62 1.55
CA ASN A 157 -22.55 11.45 1.67
C ASN A 157 -23.30 12.10 0.50
N ALA A 158 -22.84 13.26 0.01
CA ALA A 158 -23.40 13.87 -1.18
C ALA A 158 -23.18 13.00 -2.44
N LEU A 159 -22.02 12.37 -2.57
CA LEU A 159 -21.71 11.49 -3.69
C LEU A 159 -22.53 10.18 -3.67
N THR A 160 -22.72 9.56 -2.50
CA THR A 160 -23.58 8.37 -2.38
C THR A 160 -25.05 8.71 -2.63
N ARG A 161 -25.52 9.86 -2.11
CA ARG A 161 -26.89 10.33 -2.31
C ARG A 161 -27.19 10.66 -3.78
N THR A 162 -26.27 11.31 -4.48
CA THR A 162 -26.39 11.58 -5.93
C THR A 162 -26.34 10.33 -6.77
N GLN A 163 -25.50 9.35 -6.41
CA GLN A 163 -25.46 8.06 -7.10
C GLN A 163 -26.80 7.32 -6.98
N GLN A 164 -27.40 7.25 -5.79
CA GLN A 164 -28.71 6.63 -5.61
C GLN A 164 -29.81 7.35 -6.41
N CYS A 165 -29.79 8.69 -6.44
CA CYS A 165 -30.70 9.49 -7.26
C CYS A 165 -30.54 9.21 -8.76
N SER A 166 -29.30 9.07 -9.25
CA SER A 166 -29.02 8.75 -10.67
C SER A 166 -29.59 7.39 -11.11
N LEU A 167 -29.58 6.39 -10.21
CA LEU A 167 -30.16 5.08 -10.46
C LEU A 167 -31.69 5.14 -10.58
N LEU A 168 -32.34 5.98 -9.77
CA LEU A 168 -33.79 6.21 -9.84
C LEU A 168 -34.21 6.96 -11.11
N LEU A 169 -33.35 7.84 -11.64
CA LEU A 169 -33.52 8.49 -12.95
C LEU A 169 -33.24 7.56 -14.15
N GLY A 170 -32.74 6.34 -13.90
CA GLY A 170 -32.39 5.39 -14.95
C GLY A 170 -31.11 5.73 -15.71
N MET A 171 -30.24 6.57 -15.13
CA MET A 171 -28.94 6.91 -15.73
C MET A 171 -27.97 5.72 -15.59
N PRO A 172 -27.35 5.23 -16.68
CA PRO A 172 -26.39 4.15 -16.59
C PRO A 172 -25.12 4.60 -15.85
N THR A 173 -24.47 3.66 -15.18
CA THR A 173 -23.29 3.93 -14.33
C THR A 173 -22.13 4.58 -15.09
N GLY A 174 -21.99 4.29 -16.39
CA GLY A 174 -20.99 4.93 -17.26
C GLY A 174 -21.27 6.41 -17.52
N GLU A 175 -22.52 6.80 -17.75
CA GLU A 175 -22.92 8.20 -17.95
C GLU A 175 -22.82 9.01 -16.66
N PHE A 176 -23.18 8.41 -15.52
CA PHE A 176 -23.00 9.07 -14.22
C PHE A 176 -21.52 9.31 -13.89
N ARG A 177 -20.63 8.35 -14.20
CA ARG A 177 -19.17 8.54 -14.04
C ARG A 177 -18.65 9.65 -14.96
N ALA A 178 -19.10 9.70 -16.21
CA ALA A 178 -18.76 10.78 -17.13
C ALA A 178 -19.18 12.15 -16.57
N PHE A 179 -20.39 12.24 -16.05
CA PHE A 179 -20.91 13.45 -15.39
C PHE A 179 -20.01 13.88 -14.21
N LEU A 180 -19.65 12.96 -13.31
CA LEU A 180 -18.72 13.25 -12.20
C LEU A 180 -17.34 13.71 -12.70
N GLY A 181 -16.82 13.07 -13.75
CA GLY A 181 -15.54 13.46 -14.37
C GLY A 181 -15.57 14.87 -14.95
N VAL A 182 -16.66 15.27 -15.61
CA VAL A 182 -16.84 16.62 -16.17
C VAL A 182 -16.95 17.66 -15.06
N GLN A 183 -17.68 17.36 -13.98
CA GLN A 183 -17.80 18.29 -12.84
C GLN A 183 -16.46 18.45 -12.10
N ALA A 184 -15.72 17.37 -11.86
CA ALA A 184 -14.37 17.45 -11.30
C ALA A 184 -13.40 18.25 -12.19
N ALA A 185 -13.45 18.02 -13.50
CA ALA A 185 -12.66 18.76 -14.49
C ALA A 185 -12.99 20.25 -14.51
N SER A 186 -14.27 20.61 -14.35
CA SER A 186 -14.73 22.01 -14.30
C SER A 186 -14.23 22.78 -13.07
N ILE A 187 -13.79 22.09 -12.02
CA ILE A 187 -13.18 22.64 -10.80
C ILE A 187 -11.65 22.59 -10.86
N GLY A 188 -11.09 21.87 -11.84
CA GLY A 188 -9.64 21.77 -12.05
C GLY A 188 -8.94 20.69 -11.21
N ASP A 189 -9.70 19.73 -10.64
CA ASP A 189 -9.15 18.54 -9.95
C ASP A 189 -8.82 17.44 -10.97
N VAL A 190 -7.53 17.14 -11.10
CA VAL A 190 -6.97 16.18 -12.07
C VAL A 190 -7.20 14.74 -11.62
N ASP A 191 -7.09 14.47 -10.33
CA ASP A 191 -7.04 13.10 -9.80
C ASP A 191 -8.45 12.48 -9.81
N GLN A 192 -9.47 13.25 -9.42
CA GLN A 192 -10.86 12.80 -9.53
C GLN A 192 -11.34 12.74 -10.99
N ALA A 193 -10.96 13.69 -11.84
CA ALA A 193 -11.30 13.67 -13.27
C ALA A 193 -10.75 12.42 -13.97
N LEU A 194 -9.49 12.06 -13.72
CA LEU A 194 -8.87 10.84 -14.25
C LEU A 194 -9.52 9.56 -13.68
N ARG A 195 -9.81 9.53 -12.38
CA ARG A 195 -10.46 8.37 -11.73
C ARG A 195 -11.79 8.03 -12.40
N PHE A 196 -12.60 9.02 -12.70
CA PHE A 196 -13.91 8.80 -13.31
C PHE A 196 -13.87 8.64 -14.83
N ALA A 197 -12.82 9.13 -15.51
CA ALA A 197 -12.70 9.02 -16.97
C ALA A 197 -12.16 7.67 -17.48
N ARG A 198 -11.29 6.96 -16.72
CA ARG A 198 -10.55 5.77 -17.18
C ARG A 198 -11.40 4.61 -17.74
N ASN A 199 -12.67 4.49 -17.35
CA ASN A 199 -13.55 3.37 -17.72
C ASN A 199 -14.89 3.86 -18.31
N THR A 200 -14.86 4.89 -19.18
CA THR A 200 -16.06 5.51 -19.79
C THR A 200 -16.02 5.49 -21.31
N ASN A 201 -17.14 5.83 -21.97
CA ASN A 201 -17.24 5.89 -23.43
C ASN A 201 -16.35 7.00 -24.03
N ALA A 202 -15.92 6.85 -25.29
CA ALA A 202 -15.07 7.83 -25.99
C ALA A 202 -15.62 9.28 -25.94
N THR A 203 -16.94 9.44 -26.12
CA THR A 203 -17.61 10.76 -26.05
C THR A 203 -17.50 11.40 -24.67
N ALA A 204 -17.52 10.61 -23.60
CA ALA A 204 -17.33 11.08 -22.23
C ALA A 204 -15.88 11.51 -21.98
N MET A 205 -14.89 10.75 -22.45
CA MET A 205 -13.47 11.12 -22.35
C MET A 205 -13.19 12.48 -23.02
N LYS A 206 -13.78 12.71 -24.20
CA LYS A 206 -13.73 14.01 -24.90
C LYS A 206 -14.34 15.13 -24.07
N GLN A 207 -15.52 14.93 -23.49
CA GLN A 207 -16.19 15.95 -22.67
C GLN A 207 -15.37 16.34 -21.44
N VAL A 208 -14.74 15.36 -20.77
CA VAL A 208 -13.83 15.61 -19.64
C VAL A 208 -12.59 16.39 -20.09
N ALA A 209 -11.97 16.01 -21.22
CA ALA A 209 -10.83 16.72 -21.78
C ALA A 209 -11.16 18.18 -22.14
N VAL A 210 -12.31 18.42 -22.78
CA VAL A 210 -12.78 19.78 -23.13
C VAL A 210 -13.10 20.60 -21.88
N ALA A 211 -13.68 19.99 -20.83
CA ALA A 211 -13.94 20.67 -19.57
C ALA A 211 -12.63 21.12 -18.87
N LEU A 212 -11.58 20.29 -18.90
CA LEU A 212 -10.25 20.65 -18.40
C LEU A 212 -9.64 21.82 -19.19
N LEU A 213 -9.76 21.80 -20.52
CA LEU A 213 -9.30 22.89 -21.38
C LEU A 213 -10.04 24.20 -21.08
N LYS A 214 -11.37 24.16 -20.98
CA LYS A 214 -12.20 25.33 -20.61
C LYS A 214 -11.82 25.89 -19.24
N TYR A 215 -11.59 25.03 -18.26
CA TYR A 215 -11.12 25.46 -16.94
C TYR A 215 -9.78 26.19 -17.03
N MET A 216 -8.82 25.69 -17.81
CA MET A 216 -7.51 26.34 -17.98
C MET A 216 -7.62 27.71 -18.66
N VAL A 217 -8.54 27.87 -19.60
CA VAL A 217 -8.83 29.18 -20.23
C VAL A 217 -9.42 30.16 -19.22
N VAL A 218 -10.46 29.75 -18.49
CA VAL A 218 -11.16 30.63 -17.52
C VAL A 218 -10.26 31.00 -16.34
N SER A 219 -9.47 30.06 -15.84
CA SER A 219 -8.57 30.29 -14.69
C SER A 219 -7.27 31.02 -15.03
N SER A 220 -6.92 31.14 -16.33
CA SER A 220 -5.63 31.66 -16.79
C SER A 220 -4.39 30.94 -16.19
N GLN A 221 -4.59 29.76 -15.59
CA GLN A 221 -3.54 28.96 -14.95
C GLN A 221 -3.33 27.66 -15.71
N ILE A 222 -2.29 27.64 -16.52
CA ILE A 222 -1.94 26.49 -17.35
C ILE A 222 -0.97 25.62 -16.56
N SER A 223 -1.45 24.45 -16.14
CA SER A 223 -0.62 23.45 -15.48
C SER A 223 -0.33 22.31 -16.46
N HIS A 224 0.94 21.96 -16.58
CA HIS A 224 1.43 20.86 -17.42
C HIS A 224 0.69 19.53 -17.22
N ARG A 225 0.43 19.17 -15.95
CA ARG A 225 -0.29 17.96 -15.57
C ARG A 225 -1.71 17.89 -16.14
N ARG A 226 -2.45 19.03 -16.15
CA ARG A 226 -3.80 19.11 -16.72
C ARG A 226 -3.78 19.00 -18.24
N LEU A 227 -2.79 19.62 -18.89
CA LEU A 227 -2.65 19.64 -20.34
C LEU A 227 -2.31 18.23 -20.90
N ARG A 228 -1.35 17.52 -20.28
CA ARG A 228 -1.03 16.14 -20.62
C ARG A 228 -2.19 15.18 -20.37
N LEU A 229 -2.91 15.33 -19.26
CA LEU A 229 -4.11 14.54 -19.01
C LEU A 229 -5.17 14.74 -20.11
N ALA A 230 -5.43 15.98 -20.52
CA ALA A 230 -6.35 16.27 -21.60
C ALA A 230 -5.91 15.62 -22.92
N ARG A 231 -4.61 15.64 -23.24
CA ARG A 231 -4.04 14.93 -24.39
C ARG A 231 -4.28 13.42 -24.29
N ASP A 232 -3.94 12.81 -23.17
CA ASP A 232 -4.01 11.35 -23.00
C ASP A 232 -5.46 10.84 -23.06
N LEU A 233 -6.42 11.60 -22.51
CA LEU A 233 -7.85 11.31 -22.66
C LEU A 233 -8.32 11.42 -24.12
N LEU A 234 -7.79 12.38 -24.88
CA LEU A 234 -8.09 12.51 -26.32
C LEU A 234 -7.44 11.41 -27.16
N VAL A 235 -6.23 10.96 -26.81
CA VAL A 235 -5.59 9.79 -27.45
C VAL A 235 -6.48 8.56 -27.25
N ASN A 236 -6.88 8.28 -26.01
CA ASN A 236 -7.74 7.15 -25.69
C ASN A 236 -9.12 7.24 -26.35
N CYS A 237 -9.65 8.47 -26.52
CA CYS A 237 -10.90 8.73 -27.24
C CYS A 237 -10.78 8.38 -28.74
N VAL A 238 -9.67 8.74 -29.39
CA VAL A 238 -9.44 8.47 -30.82
C VAL A 238 -9.15 6.99 -31.08
N THR A 239 -8.55 6.27 -30.13
CA THR A 239 -8.23 4.83 -30.27
C THR A 239 -9.37 3.89 -29.91
N HIS A 240 -10.52 4.39 -29.43
CA HIS A 240 -11.63 3.55 -28.97
C HIS A 240 -12.49 3.01 -30.13
N GLU A 241 -12.89 1.74 -30.08
CA GLU A 241 -13.57 0.98 -31.15
C GLU A 241 -14.91 1.58 -31.66
N SER A 242 -15.53 2.49 -30.90
CA SER A 242 -16.85 3.08 -31.19
C SER A 242 -16.81 4.44 -31.92
N CYS A 243 -15.62 4.93 -32.28
CA CYS A 243 -15.41 6.28 -32.81
C CYS A 243 -15.40 6.28 -34.35
N THR A 244 -16.57 6.17 -35.00
CA THR A 244 -16.65 6.04 -36.48
C THR A 244 -17.22 7.27 -37.21
N THR A 245 -17.81 8.25 -36.51
CA THR A 245 -18.52 9.37 -37.17
C THR A 245 -17.91 10.76 -36.98
N THR A 246 -16.99 10.97 -36.01
CA THR A 246 -16.37 12.29 -35.71
C THR A 246 -14.84 12.30 -35.67
N MET A 247 -14.19 11.27 -36.23
CA MET A 247 -12.74 11.07 -36.14
C MET A 247 -11.91 12.31 -36.55
N ASP A 248 -12.27 13.01 -37.63
CA ASP A 248 -11.49 14.16 -38.11
C ASP A 248 -11.46 15.32 -37.10
N GLN A 249 -12.60 15.64 -36.47
CA GLN A 249 -12.68 16.71 -35.46
C GLN A 249 -11.93 16.35 -34.18
N ASP A 250 -11.95 15.07 -33.80
CA ASP A 250 -11.29 14.58 -32.58
C ASP A 250 -9.76 14.50 -32.77
N VAL A 251 -9.31 14.10 -33.98
CA VAL A 251 -7.90 14.09 -34.38
C VAL A 251 -7.35 15.51 -34.51
N THR A 252 -8.12 16.47 -35.05
CA THR A 252 -7.67 17.89 -35.10
C THR A 252 -7.50 18.47 -33.70
N LEU A 253 -8.44 18.23 -32.79
CA LEU A 253 -8.33 18.66 -31.39
C LEU A 253 -7.12 17.99 -30.70
N LEU A 254 -6.91 16.70 -30.92
CA LEU A 254 -5.74 15.99 -30.40
C LEU A 254 -4.42 16.59 -30.92
N LYS A 255 -4.33 16.89 -32.22
CA LYS A 255 -3.15 17.53 -32.83
C LYS A 255 -2.87 18.89 -32.21
N GLN A 256 -3.90 19.71 -31.98
CA GLN A 256 -3.77 21.01 -31.34
C GLN A 256 -3.30 20.90 -29.88
N VAL A 257 -3.88 19.99 -29.10
CA VAL A 257 -3.48 19.78 -27.70
C VAL A 257 -2.07 19.16 -27.60
N ALA A 258 -1.71 18.27 -28.53
CA ALA A 258 -0.36 17.72 -28.63
C ALA A 258 0.68 18.78 -29.00
N LEU A 259 0.34 19.70 -29.92
CA LEU A 259 1.18 20.86 -30.23
C LEU A 259 1.36 21.76 -29.00
N LEU A 260 0.29 22.05 -28.25
CA LEU A 260 0.39 22.81 -27.00
C LEU A 260 1.27 22.11 -25.96
N CYS A 261 1.20 20.78 -25.84
CA CYS A 261 2.09 20.02 -24.97
C CYS A 261 3.54 20.17 -25.42
N SER A 262 3.80 20.03 -26.72
CA SER A 262 5.15 20.16 -27.28
C SER A 262 5.71 21.57 -27.12
N ILE A 263 4.90 22.61 -27.28
CA ILE A 263 5.31 24.01 -27.04
C ILE A 263 5.62 24.20 -25.56
N HIS A 264 4.77 23.70 -24.67
CA HIS A 264 5.01 23.83 -23.23
C HIS A 264 6.27 23.07 -22.80
N ASP A 265 6.41 21.80 -23.19
CA ASP A 265 7.58 20.95 -22.93
C ASP A 265 8.86 21.63 -23.45
N HIS A 266 8.84 22.13 -24.70
CA HIS A 266 9.98 22.85 -25.25
C HIS A 266 10.29 24.14 -24.47
N THR A 267 9.27 24.91 -24.07
CA THR A 267 9.50 26.13 -23.27
C THR A 267 10.03 25.83 -21.87
N THR A 268 9.60 24.73 -21.24
CA THR A 268 10.11 24.30 -19.94
C THR A 268 11.53 23.77 -20.06
N ASP A 269 11.83 22.96 -21.07
CA ASP A 269 13.18 22.45 -21.31
C ASP A 269 14.16 23.59 -21.61
N GLN A 270 13.73 24.61 -22.36
CA GLN A 270 14.53 25.81 -22.59
C GLN A 270 14.69 26.65 -21.33
N SER A 271 13.67 26.74 -20.46
CA SER A 271 13.80 27.43 -19.17
C SER A 271 14.69 26.68 -18.19
N ASP A 272 14.61 25.36 -18.17
CA ASP A 272 15.39 24.49 -17.30
C ASP A 272 16.84 24.44 -17.78
N ALA A 273 17.09 24.31 -19.08
CA ALA A 273 18.44 24.45 -19.66
C ALA A 273 19.03 25.85 -19.39
N ARG A 274 18.21 26.91 -19.45
CA ARG A 274 18.64 28.26 -19.05
C ARG A 274 18.93 28.32 -17.55
N ASP A 275 18.08 27.76 -16.70
CA ASP A 275 18.24 27.81 -15.24
C ASP A 275 19.42 26.92 -14.79
N GLU A 276 19.70 25.85 -15.51
CA GLU A 276 20.88 24.98 -15.36
C GLU A 276 22.15 25.68 -15.84
N LEU A 277 22.11 26.39 -16.97
CA LEU A 277 23.19 27.31 -17.39
C LEU A 277 23.38 28.45 -16.38
N PHE A 278 22.28 29.02 -15.86
CA PHE A 278 22.30 30.05 -14.81
C PHE A 278 22.92 29.53 -13.51
N GLN A 279 22.62 28.28 -13.11
CA GLN A 279 23.23 27.58 -11.98
C GLN A 279 24.71 27.25 -12.23
N THR A 280 25.07 26.92 -13.46
CA THR A 280 26.45 26.60 -13.86
C THR A 280 27.35 27.85 -13.88
N TYR A 281 26.79 29.01 -14.26
CA TYR A 281 27.49 30.31 -14.28
C TYR A 281 27.27 31.18 -13.03
N LEU A 282 26.55 30.67 -12.04
CA LEU A 282 26.28 31.31 -10.75
C LEU A 282 27.55 31.73 -9.96
N PRO A 283 28.72 31.06 -10.09
CA PRO A 283 29.95 31.51 -9.43
C PRO A 283 30.64 32.71 -10.10
N TRP A 284 30.17 33.16 -11.28
CA TRP A 284 30.95 34.07 -12.14
C TRP A 284 30.26 35.40 -12.51
N ARG A 285 29.25 35.94 -11.78
CA ARG A 285 28.66 37.26 -12.16
C ARG A 285 28.18 38.22 -11.06
N ILE A 286 28.35 39.51 -11.42
CA ILE A 286 28.38 40.75 -10.61
C ILE A 286 27.10 41.64 -10.76
N TYR A 287 26.12 41.34 -11.63
CA TYR A 287 24.83 42.10 -11.67
C TYR A 287 23.62 41.26 -12.09
N GLU A 288 22.54 41.29 -11.29
CA GLU A 288 21.29 40.52 -11.49
C GLU A 288 20.35 41.08 -12.57
N HIS A 289 20.56 42.30 -13.06
CA HIS A 289 19.52 43.05 -13.78
C HIS A 289 19.60 42.97 -15.30
N TRP A 290 20.74 42.59 -15.87
CA TRP A 290 20.96 42.59 -17.33
C TRP A 290 20.50 41.31 -18.05
N TYR A 291 20.28 40.21 -17.34
CA TYR A 291 19.92 38.93 -17.98
C TYR A 291 18.41 38.68 -18.11
N ARG A 292 17.57 39.60 -17.60
CA ARG A 292 16.09 39.44 -17.64
C ARG A 292 15.44 39.97 -18.91
N GLU A 293 16.15 40.72 -19.75
CA GLU A 293 15.55 41.43 -20.89
C GLU A 293 15.94 40.89 -22.28
N ALA A 294 16.74 39.81 -22.35
CA ALA A 294 17.00 39.11 -23.61
C ALA A 294 16.04 37.90 -23.75
N ALA A 295 14.95 38.09 -24.50
CA ALA A 295 13.93 37.10 -24.87
C ALA A 295 14.57 35.80 -25.42
N VAL A 296 14.05 34.59 -25.18
CA VAL A 296 12.75 34.07 -25.64
C VAL A 296 12.13 33.10 -24.61
N THR A 297 11.25 33.58 -23.76
CA THR A 297 10.17 32.75 -23.20
C THR A 297 8.87 33.44 -23.52
N LEU A 298 7.96 32.75 -24.21
CA LEU A 298 6.62 33.26 -24.43
C LEU A 298 6.03 33.57 -23.06
N LYS A 299 5.73 34.85 -22.79
CA LYS A 299 5.11 35.24 -21.53
C LYS A 299 3.84 34.39 -21.33
N PRO A 300 3.51 33.96 -20.10
CA PRO A 300 2.29 33.19 -19.83
C PRO A 300 0.99 33.86 -20.33
N SER A 301 1.03 35.16 -20.64
CA SER A 301 -0.03 35.95 -21.27
C SER A 301 -0.35 35.55 -22.73
N VAL A 302 0.55 34.89 -23.45
CA VAL A 302 0.33 34.47 -24.86
C VAL A 302 -0.50 33.18 -24.95
N LEU A 303 -0.39 32.28 -23.98
CA LEU A 303 -1.09 30.99 -24.02
C LEU A 303 -2.63 31.08 -23.91
N PRO A 304 -3.23 31.99 -23.12
CA PRO A 304 -4.67 32.26 -23.15
C PRO A 304 -5.16 32.75 -24.52
N LEU A 305 -4.35 33.54 -25.23
CA LEU A 305 -4.63 34.01 -26.60
C LEU A 305 -4.51 32.88 -27.63
N ALA A 306 -3.54 31.98 -27.47
CA ALA A 306 -3.40 30.78 -28.30
C ALA A 306 -4.51 29.74 -28.04
N MET A 307 -4.95 29.58 -26.79
CA MET A 307 -6.10 28.74 -26.44
C MET A 307 -7.42 29.33 -26.95
N THR A 308 -7.64 30.65 -26.86
CA THR A 308 -8.85 31.28 -27.41
C THR A 308 -8.92 31.16 -28.93
N TYR A 309 -7.79 31.27 -29.63
CA TYR A 309 -7.70 30.96 -31.06
C TYR A 309 -8.08 29.50 -31.35
N ALA A 310 -7.52 28.52 -30.62
CA ALA A 310 -7.86 27.10 -30.78
C ALA A 310 -9.33 26.77 -30.43
N MET A 311 -9.91 27.45 -29.43
CA MET A 311 -11.32 27.27 -29.04
C MET A 311 -12.30 27.97 -30.01
N SER A 312 -11.92 29.09 -30.63
CA SER A 312 -12.74 29.80 -31.62
C SER A 312 -12.98 29.00 -32.92
N GLN A 313 -12.10 28.04 -33.21
CA GLN A 313 -12.24 27.11 -34.35
C GLN A 313 -13.40 26.11 -34.18
N GLN A 314 -13.90 25.88 -32.96
CA GLN A 314 -14.98 24.91 -32.69
C GLN A 314 -16.40 25.51 -32.75
N HIS A 315 -16.54 26.85 -32.70
CA HIS A 315 -17.85 27.52 -32.69
C HIS A 315 -17.85 28.79 -33.59
N ALA A 316 -18.09 28.57 -34.89
CA ALA A 316 -18.53 29.50 -35.95
C ALA A 316 -18.30 31.04 -35.84
N THR A 317 -17.44 31.59 -36.70
CA THR A 317 -17.65 32.47 -37.89
C THR A 317 -16.27 32.92 -38.38
N THR A 318 -16.06 33.02 -39.71
CA THR A 318 -14.76 33.40 -40.32
C THR A 318 -14.20 34.73 -39.80
N GLU A 319 -15.08 35.66 -39.40
CA GLU A 319 -14.69 36.95 -38.83
C GLU A 319 -14.11 36.83 -37.41
N SER A 320 -14.62 35.92 -36.55
CA SER A 320 -14.11 35.74 -35.18
C SER A 320 -12.72 35.09 -35.13
N ILE A 321 -12.42 34.23 -36.11
CA ILE A 321 -11.11 33.58 -36.30
C ILE A 321 -10.08 34.62 -36.79
N ALA A 322 -10.47 35.52 -37.70
CA ALA A 322 -9.62 36.59 -38.18
C ALA A 322 -9.31 37.64 -37.10
N LEU A 323 -10.29 37.96 -36.23
CA LEU A 323 -10.13 38.94 -35.16
C LEU A 323 -9.22 38.42 -34.04
N SER A 324 -9.37 37.15 -33.65
CA SER A 324 -8.49 36.49 -32.67
C SER A 324 -7.08 36.24 -33.21
N ALA A 325 -6.93 35.93 -34.50
CA ALA A 325 -5.63 35.86 -35.16
C ALA A 325 -4.93 37.23 -35.23
N LYS A 326 -5.66 38.31 -35.57
CA LYS A 326 -5.12 39.68 -35.57
C LYS A 326 -4.65 40.12 -34.18
N GLN A 327 -5.39 39.81 -33.13
CA GLN A 327 -5.00 40.14 -31.76
C GLN A 327 -3.74 39.38 -31.31
N LEU A 328 -3.62 38.11 -31.69
CA LEU A 328 -2.44 37.28 -31.39
C LEU A 328 -1.21 37.74 -32.20
N ILE A 329 -1.37 38.06 -33.49
CA ILE A 329 -0.29 38.56 -34.35
C ILE A 329 0.16 39.96 -33.95
N SER A 330 -0.78 40.89 -33.66
CA SER A 330 -0.47 42.24 -33.17
C SER A 330 0.34 42.21 -31.87
N TYR A 331 -0.05 41.33 -30.93
CA TYR A 331 0.67 41.18 -29.66
C TYR A 331 2.06 40.55 -29.85
N LEU A 332 2.22 39.61 -30.79
CA LEU A 332 3.51 38.99 -31.09
C LEU A 332 4.47 39.94 -31.83
N VAL A 333 3.93 40.86 -32.63
CA VAL A 333 4.67 41.95 -33.28
C VAL A 333 5.09 43.01 -32.26
N ASP A 334 4.20 43.43 -31.36
CA ASP A 334 4.50 44.38 -30.27
C ASP A 334 5.55 43.86 -29.26
N VAL A 335 5.68 42.54 -29.10
CA VAL A 335 6.60 41.89 -28.15
C VAL A 335 7.92 41.43 -28.82
N GLN A 336 8.13 41.71 -30.11
CA GLN A 336 9.35 41.36 -30.86
C GLN A 336 9.74 39.86 -30.76
N ALA A 337 8.79 38.96 -31.03
CA ALA A 337 9.04 37.52 -31.01
C ALA A 337 10.08 37.08 -32.09
N PRO A 338 10.90 36.04 -31.85
CA PRO A 338 11.95 35.59 -32.77
C PRO A 338 11.37 35.11 -34.11
N GLN A 339 12.12 35.34 -35.21
CA GLN A 339 11.74 35.02 -36.59
C GLN A 339 11.29 33.55 -36.80
N LEU A 340 11.79 32.62 -36.00
CA LEU A 340 11.39 31.20 -36.02
C LEU A 340 9.95 30.98 -35.53
N ALA A 341 9.53 31.68 -34.47
CA ALA A 341 8.15 31.59 -33.95
C ALA A 341 7.14 32.25 -34.92
N LEU A 342 7.55 33.33 -35.58
CA LEU A 342 6.79 33.95 -36.67
C LEU A 342 6.75 33.05 -37.92
N SER A 343 7.82 32.35 -38.28
CA SER A 343 7.85 31.43 -39.43
C SER A 343 6.97 30.18 -39.26
N VAL A 344 6.86 29.68 -38.03
CA VAL A 344 5.97 28.54 -37.69
C VAL A 344 4.49 28.97 -37.65
N LEU A 345 4.21 30.24 -37.32
CA LEU A 345 2.86 30.83 -37.41
C LEU A 345 2.48 31.22 -38.86
N LEU A 346 3.44 31.70 -39.65
CA LEU A 346 3.28 32.07 -41.07
C LEU A 346 3.21 30.87 -42.02
N SER A 347 3.51 29.66 -41.54
CA SER A 347 3.37 28.40 -42.28
C SER A 347 2.00 27.73 -42.10
N ALA A 348 1.08 28.37 -41.36
CA ALA A 348 -0.34 28.02 -41.37
C ALA A 348 -1.03 28.59 -42.63
N PRO A 349 -2.03 27.91 -43.22
CA PRO A 349 -2.19 27.88 -44.67
C PRO A 349 -2.74 29.14 -45.37
N VAL A 350 -3.00 30.26 -44.68
CA VAL A 350 -3.47 31.49 -45.34
C VAL A 350 -3.15 32.73 -44.49
N ILE A 351 -2.28 33.63 -44.98
CA ILE A 351 -2.25 35.06 -44.59
C ILE A 351 -1.95 35.93 -45.84
N PRO A 352 -2.57 37.12 -46.00
CA PRO A 352 -2.60 37.91 -47.24
C PRO A 352 -1.36 38.80 -47.46
N ASP A 353 -1.16 39.20 -48.73
CA ASP A 353 0.06 39.70 -49.36
C ASP A 353 0.59 41.10 -48.98
N ASP A 354 0.05 41.79 -47.97
CA ASP A 354 0.35 43.24 -47.78
C ASP A 354 1.39 43.58 -46.68
N ALA A 355 2.38 42.72 -46.41
CA ALA A 355 3.36 42.99 -45.35
C ALA A 355 4.84 42.78 -45.76
N ILE A 356 5.28 43.45 -46.83
CA ILE A 356 6.69 43.66 -47.15
C ILE A 356 6.89 45.09 -47.66
N GLU A 357 7.50 45.97 -46.85
CA GLU A 357 8.26 47.18 -47.27
C GLU A 357 9.00 47.73 -46.00
N VAL A 358 10.28 47.41 -45.78
CA VAL A 358 11.54 48.16 -46.09
C VAL A 358 11.95 49.21 -45.01
N PRO A 359 13.26 49.33 -44.66
CA PRO A 359 13.82 49.79 -43.36
C PRO A 359 14.33 51.24 -43.39
N TYR A 360 14.77 51.84 -42.27
CA TYR A 360 15.92 52.78 -42.23
C TYR A 360 16.39 53.11 -40.80
N LEU A 361 17.71 53.12 -40.62
CA LEU A 361 18.47 53.69 -39.51
C LEU A 361 19.43 54.70 -40.15
N PHE A 362 19.11 56.00 -40.09
CA PHE A 362 20.00 57.14 -40.34
C PHE A 362 19.22 58.41 -39.97
N VAL A 363 19.91 59.44 -39.49
CA VAL A 363 19.41 60.75 -39.01
C VAL A 363 19.04 60.78 -37.52
N LEU A 364 20.00 61.20 -36.69
CA LEU A 364 19.88 62.38 -35.81
C LEU A 364 21.21 62.60 -35.07
N PHE A 365 22.19 63.15 -35.81
CA PHE A 365 23.12 64.12 -35.27
C PHE A 365 22.72 65.46 -35.90
N ILE A 366 22.93 66.53 -35.14
CA ILE A 366 22.60 67.95 -35.40
C ILE A 366 21.29 68.37 -34.72
N ASP A 367 21.39 68.84 -33.47
CA ASP A 367 21.05 70.25 -33.19
C ASP A 367 21.51 70.72 -31.78
N ASP A 368 22.35 71.75 -31.79
CA ASP A 368 22.58 72.83 -30.82
C ASP A 368 21.93 72.81 -29.39
N ARG A 369 22.25 71.82 -28.55
CA ARG A 369 22.15 71.98 -27.08
C ARG A 369 23.37 71.42 -26.35
N ARG A 370 24.14 72.32 -25.74
CA ARG A 370 25.30 71.98 -24.88
C ARG A 370 24.82 71.39 -23.56
N ASP A 371 24.61 70.08 -23.53
CA ASP A 371 24.32 69.33 -22.31
C ASP A 371 25.59 69.15 -21.46
N HIS A 372 25.67 69.86 -20.33
CA HIS A 372 26.80 69.75 -19.39
C HIS A 372 26.98 68.32 -18.85
N LYS A 373 25.90 67.52 -18.78
CA LYS A 373 25.96 66.10 -18.44
C LYS A 373 26.70 65.26 -19.48
N ALA A 374 26.42 65.47 -20.77
CA ALA A 374 27.08 64.76 -21.85
C ALA A 374 28.59 65.05 -21.91
N ILE A 375 29.01 66.25 -21.48
CA ILE A 375 30.44 66.64 -21.39
C ILE A 375 31.09 66.04 -20.13
N GLN A 376 30.38 65.97 -18.99
CA GLN A 376 30.85 65.26 -17.79
C GLN A 376 31.06 63.76 -18.04
N ASP A 377 30.23 63.13 -18.88
CA ASP A 377 30.34 61.72 -19.24
C ASP A 377 31.59 61.41 -20.10
N VAL A 378 32.24 62.43 -20.68
CA VAL A 378 33.52 62.30 -21.42
C VAL A 378 34.73 62.27 -20.47
N VAL A 379 34.63 62.87 -19.28
CA VAL A 379 35.75 62.97 -18.32
C VAL A 379 36.29 61.61 -17.87
N PRO A 380 35.45 60.58 -17.56
CA PRO A 380 35.95 59.23 -17.26
C PRO A 380 36.68 58.59 -18.44
N LEU A 381 36.18 58.78 -19.68
CA LEU A 381 36.80 58.25 -20.89
C LEU A 381 38.16 58.92 -21.15
N LEU A 382 38.29 60.20 -20.80
CA LEU A 382 39.52 60.96 -20.91
C LEU A 382 40.54 60.51 -19.85
N LEU A 383 40.12 60.30 -18.60
CA LEU A 383 40.96 59.74 -17.53
C LEU A 383 41.46 58.33 -17.86
N ASP A 384 40.63 57.48 -18.44
CA ASP A 384 41.04 56.13 -18.88
C ASP A 384 42.04 56.19 -20.04
N ALA A 385 41.84 57.10 -21.00
CA ALA A 385 42.73 57.28 -22.15
C ALA A 385 44.09 57.91 -21.78
N THR A 386 44.17 58.71 -20.72
CA THR A 386 45.39 59.39 -20.26
C THR A 386 46.11 58.66 -19.12
N SER A 387 45.77 57.40 -18.84
CA SER A 387 46.32 56.63 -17.72
C SER A 387 46.18 57.31 -16.35
N LEU A 388 45.01 57.91 -16.10
CA LEU A 388 44.66 58.60 -14.85
C LEU A 388 45.50 59.86 -14.61
N ASP A 389 45.75 60.66 -15.65
CA ASP A 389 46.35 61.99 -15.46
C ASP A 389 45.28 63.02 -15.05
N LEU A 390 45.24 63.33 -13.74
CA LEU A 390 44.31 64.30 -13.15
C LEU A 390 44.52 65.72 -13.72
N TYR A 391 45.74 66.09 -14.11
CA TYR A 391 46.02 67.43 -14.62
C TYR A 391 45.35 67.67 -15.98
N CYS A 392 45.44 66.69 -16.88
CA CYS A 392 44.76 66.73 -18.18
C CYS A 392 43.22 66.79 -18.04
N ALA A 393 42.66 66.05 -17.08
CA ALA A 393 41.22 66.08 -16.83
C ALA A 393 40.76 67.44 -16.26
N LEU A 394 41.54 68.03 -15.35
CA LEU A 394 41.26 69.36 -14.80
C LEU A 394 41.36 70.46 -15.87
N GLU A 395 42.36 70.42 -16.75
CA GLU A 395 42.47 71.38 -17.87
C GLU A 395 41.28 71.27 -18.82
N PHE A 396 40.84 70.05 -19.15
CA PHE A 396 39.66 69.81 -19.97
C PHE A 396 38.39 70.34 -19.31
N THR A 397 38.14 70.03 -18.03
CA THR A 397 36.91 70.48 -17.33
C THR A 397 36.87 71.99 -17.10
N ARG A 398 38.02 72.63 -16.89
CA ARG A 398 38.14 74.09 -16.75
C ARG A 398 37.78 74.84 -18.04
N GLN A 399 38.08 74.27 -19.21
CA GLN A 399 37.68 74.84 -20.51
C GLN A 399 36.16 74.86 -20.72
N TYR A 400 35.42 74.01 -20.00
CA TYR A 400 33.96 73.89 -20.07
C TYR A 400 33.22 74.36 -18.80
N ASN A 401 33.90 75.08 -17.89
CA ASN A 401 33.31 75.66 -16.67
C ASN A 401 32.71 74.64 -15.68
N ILE A 402 33.25 73.41 -15.63
CA ILE A 402 32.87 72.39 -14.65
C ILE A 402 33.74 72.57 -13.39
N PRO A 403 33.16 72.57 -12.16
CA PRO A 403 33.94 72.76 -10.93
C PRO A 403 34.94 71.63 -10.70
N ASP A 404 36.13 72.00 -10.19
CA ASP A 404 37.28 71.10 -9.97
C ASP A 404 36.97 69.92 -9.02
N SER A 405 35.92 70.00 -8.18
CA SER A 405 35.49 68.88 -7.33
C SER A 405 34.99 67.67 -8.14
N VAL A 406 34.39 67.90 -9.31
CA VAL A 406 33.82 66.84 -10.18
C VAL A 406 34.90 65.93 -10.78
N PRO A 407 35.94 66.44 -11.48
CA PRO A 407 37.04 65.61 -11.97
C PRO A 407 37.83 64.96 -10.82
N CYS A 408 38.00 65.62 -9.66
CA CYS A 408 38.61 65.01 -8.47
C CYS A 408 37.79 63.83 -7.92
N LEU A 409 36.46 63.94 -7.84
CA LEU A 409 35.57 62.84 -7.44
C LEU A 409 35.60 61.68 -8.46
N LEU A 410 35.59 61.99 -9.75
CA LEU A 410 35.68 60.98 -10.82
C LEU A 410 37.07 60.30 -10.84
N TYR A 411 38.13 61.03 -10.51
CA TYR A 411 39.48 60.53 -10.35
C TYR A 411 39.63 59.61 -9.14
N VAL A 412 39.11 60.00 -7.97
CA VAL A 412 39.08 59.14 -6.76
C VAL A 412 38.29 57.86 -7.04
N LYS A 413 37.16 57.96 -7.75
CA LYS A 413 36.36 56.81 -8.20
C LYS A 413 37.14 55.91 -9.16
N ALA A 414 37.86 56.46 -10.12
CA ALA A 414 38.68 55.70 -11.06
C ALA A 414 39.85 55.00 -10.34
N LEU A 415 40.54 55.70 -9.44
CA LEU A 415 41.64 55.16 -8.64
C LEU A 415 41.23 53.98 -7.75
N LEU A 416 40.08 54.08 -7.08
CA LEU A 416 39.56 52.99 -6.25
C LEU A 416 39.23 51.73 -7.07
N LEU A 417 38.86 51.89 -8.34
CA LEU A 417 38.48 50.78 -9.23
C LEU A 417 39.66 50.17 -10.00
N THR A 418 40.67 50.96 -10.39
CA THR A 418 41.69 50.53 -11.37
C THR A 418 43.14 50.50 -10.84
N SER A 419 43.50 51.28 -9.82
CA SER A 419 44.90 51.45 -9.39
C SER A 419 45.33 50.51 -8.24
N THR A 420 46.61 50.16 -8.18
CA THR A 420 47.24 49.40 -7.08
C THR A 420 47.84 50.30 -5.99
N ASP A 421 48.18 51.55 -6.31
CA ASP A 421 48.75 52.55 -5.38
C ASP A 421 47.71 53.64 -5.02
N TYR A 422 46.50 53.18 -4.68
CA TYR A 422 45.35 54.05 -4.44
C TYR A 422 45.46 54.84 -3.13
N LYS A 423 46.12 54.30 -2.10
CA LYS A 423 46.17 54.91 -0.75
C LYS A 423 46.96 56.21 -0.73
N SER A 424 48.08 56.28 -1.45
CA SER A 424 48.95 57.47 -1.49
C SER A 424 48.35 58.59 -2.35
N GLN A 425 47.75 58.22 -3.49
CA GLN A 425 47.21 59.15 -4.49
C GLN A 425 45.87 59.77 -4.09
N ILE A 426 45.03 59.04 -3.34
CA ILE A 426 43.73 59.55 -2.87
C ILE A 426 43.92 60.55 -1.73
N VAL A 427 44.89 60.34 -0.83
CA VAL A 427 45.14 61.23 0.33
C VAL A 427 45.51 62.64 -0.10
N GLY A 428 46.24 62.80 -1.21
CA GLY A 428 46.61 64.13 -1.75
C GLY A 428 45.49 64.89 -2.45
N VAL A 429 44.37 64.22 -2.81
CA VAL A 429 43.24 64.82 -3.55
C VAL A 429 42.01 65.01 -2.66
N LEU A 430 41.98 64.37 -1.49
CA LEU A 430 40.88 64.48 -0.52
C LEU A 430 40.76 65.88 0.11
N GLU A 431 41.81 66.70 0.12
CA GLU A 431 41.78 68.07 0.65
C GLU A 431 40.94 69.02 -0.23
N ASP A 432 40.79 68.71 -1.52
CA ASP A 432 40.09 69.52 -2.52
C ASP A 432 38.61 69.09 -2.75
N VAL A 433 38.13 68.08 -2.02
CA VAL A 433 36.79 67.49 -2.19
C VAL A 433 35.94 67.69 -0.93
N HIS A 434 34.76 68.28 -1.08
CA HIS A 434 33.83 68.46 0.04
C HIS A 434 33.22 67.14 0.54
N GLU A 435 33.16 66.96 1.86
CA GLU A 435 32.64 65.76 2.54
C GLU A 435 31.21 65.38 2.10
N HIS A 436 30.36 66.36 1.80
CA HIS A 436 28.98 66.16 1.33
C HIS A 436 28.89 65.49 -0.05
N GLU A 437 29.91 65.62 -0.90
CA GLU A 437 29.98 64.99 -2.23
C GLU A 437 30.76 63.66 -2.20
N LEU A 438 31.66 63.50 -1.21
CA LEU A 438 32.46 62.31 -1.01
C LEU A 438 31.63 61.12 -0.50
N ILE A 439 30.72 61.33 0.45
CA ILE A 439 29.89 60.25 1.03
C ILE A 439 29.05 59.53 -0.05
N PRO A 440 28.27 60.24 -0.91
CA PRO A 440 27.51 59.59 -1.99
C PRO A 440 28.42 58.84 -2.98
N LEU A 441 29.62 59.36 -3.25
CA LEU A 441 30.60 58.72 -4.11
C LEU A 441 31.07 57.39 -3.51
N LEU A 442 31.52 57.39 -2.25
CA LEU A 442 32.01 56.19 -1.55
C LEU A 442 30.91 55.12 -1.49
N LEU A 443 29.66 55.50 -1.18
CA LEU A 443 28.52 54.59 -1.21
C LEU A 443 28.24 54.03 -2.62
N SER A 444 28.45 54.82 -3.68
CA SER A 444 28.30 54.36 -5.07
C SER A 444 29.43 53.43 -5.55
N VAL A 445 30.58 53.48 -4.88
CA VAL A 445 31.78 52.68 -5.21
C VAL A 445 31.80 51.36 -4.45
N LEU A 446 31.29 51.31 -3.21
CA LEU A 446 31.19 50.09 -2.41
C LEU A 446 30.65 48.85 -3.17
N PRO A 447 29.54 48.90 -3.92
CA PRO A 447 29.02 47.74 -4.66
C PRO A 447 29.84 47.39 -5.92
N LYS A 448 30.80 48.23 -6.32
CA LYS A 448 31.66 48.03 -7.48
C LYS A 448 33.02 47.44 -7.13
N LEU A 449 33.38 47.43 -5.85
CA LEU A 449 34.62 46.83 -5.35
C LEU A 449 34.46 45.30 -5.30
N SER A 450 35.57 44.58 -5.42
CA SER A 450 35.56 43.14 -5.21
C SER A 450 35.32 42.82 -3.74
N GLY A 451 34.38 41.91 -3.47
CA GLY A 451 34.06 41.45 -2.11
C GLY A 451 35.17 40.64 -1.43
N THR A 452 36.24 40.32 -2.14
CA THR A 452 37.43 39.62 -1.63
C THR A 452 38.62 40.55 -1.36
N ASP A 453 38.55 41.81 -1.79
CA ASP A 453 39.62 42.79 -1.60
C ASP A 453 39.40 43.55 -0.27
N TYR A 454 39.66 42.85 0.83
CA TYR A 454 39.39 43.35 2.18
C TYR A 454 40.17 44.64 2.48
N ASP A 455 41.37 44.83 1.92
CA ASP A 455 42.19 46.01 2.14
C ASP A 455 41.63 47.28 1.47
N ARG A 456 40.97 47.15 0.31
CA ARG A 456 40.24 48.25 -0.34
C ARG A 456 38.92 48.55 0.36
N LEU A 457 38.17 47.52 0.75
CA LEU A 457 36.92 47.69 1.50
C LEU A 457 37.15 48.33 2.86
N LEU A 458 38.15 47.86 3.62
CA LEU A 458 38.57 48.48 4.89
C LEU A 458 39.00 49.93 4.68
N PHE A 459 39.71 50.25 3.60
CA PHE A 459 40.11 51.63 3.31
C PHE A 459 38.89 52.54 3.09
N VAL A 460 37.88 52.10 2.32
CA VAL A 460 36.65 52.87 2.08
C VAL A 460 35.81 52.99 3.35
N PHE A 461 35.65 51.92 4.14
CA PHE A 461 34.91 51.99 5.40
C PHE A 461 35.63 52.85 6.46
N ASN A 462 36.96 52.85 6.50
CA ASN A 462 37.75 53.75 7.35
C ASN A 462 37.61 55.22 6.93
N LEU A 463 37.46 55.51 5.63
CA LEU A 463 37.15 56.86 5.14
C LEU A 463 35.71 57.28 5.52
N LEU A 464 34.74 56.37 5.42
CA LEU A 464 33.37 56.62 5.89
C LEU A 464 33.31 56.83 7.40
N GLN A 465 34.10 56.09 8.19
CA GLN A 465 34.19 56.23 9.64
C GLN A 465 34.79 57.58 10.07
N LYS A 466 35.73 58.11 9.28
CA LYS A 466 36.33 59.44 9.53
C LYS A 466 35.44 60.61 9.09
N SER A 467 34.45 60.35 8.24
CA SER A 467 33.48 61.35 7.76
C SER A 467 32.26 61.48 8.69
N ALA A 468 31.50 62.57 8.58
CA ALA A 468 30.25 62.78 9.32
C ALA A 468 29.06 61.94 8.79
N TYR A 469 29.25 60.63 8.59
CA TYR A 469 28.20 59.70 8.16
C TYR A 469 27.27 59.31 9.33
N THR A 470 25.97 59.21 9.07
CA THR A 470 24.93 59.05 10.11
C THR A 470 24.87 57.66 10.76
N GLU A 471 25.34 56.60 10.10
CA GLU A 471 25.23 55.20 10.58
C GLU A 471 26.60 54.65 11.00
N GLN A 472 27.25 55.29 11.98
CA GLN A 472 28.59 54.89 12.41
C GLN A 472 28.65 53.48 13.03
N ASP A 473 27.58 53.05 13.72
CA ASP A 473 27.49 51.71 14.33
C ASP A 473 27.51 50.60 13.27
N GLU A 474 26.85 50.82 12.13
CA GLU A 474 26.81 49.85 11.03
C GLU A 474 28.16 49.77 10.31
N VAL A 475 28.83 50.91 10.13
CA VAL A 475 30.20 50.96 9.61
C VAL A 475 31.15 50.19 10.54
N GLN A 476 31.01 50.35 11.86
CA GLN A 476 31.83 49.64 12.84
C GLN A 476 31.61 48.13 12.84
N ASN A 477 30.36 47.66 12.73
CA ASN A 477 30.05 46.23 12.59
C ASN A 477 30.65 45.65 11.30
N ARG A 478 30.53 46.37 10.18
CA ARG A 478 31.12 45.98 8.89
C ARG A 478 32.65 45.91 8.92
N VAL A 479 33.31 46.82 9.63
CA VAL A 479 34.76 46.78 9.88
C VAL A 479 35.17 45.57 10.72
N GLN A 480 34.39 45.22 11.76
CA GLN A 480 34.64 44.01 12.56
C GLN A 480 34.50 42.73 11.72
N VAL A 481 33.50 42.64 10.85
CA VAL A 481 33.35 41.52 9.90
C VAL A 481 34.55 41.44 8.96
N LEU A 482 35.00 42.57 8.40
CA LEU A 482 36.17 42.60 7.51
C LEU A 482 37.48 42.19 8.20
N HIS A 483 37.71 42.62 9.44
CA HIS A 483 38.85 42.17 10.23
C HIS A 483 38.81 40.66 10.50
N PHE A 484 37.64 40.10 10.77
CA PHE A 484 37.49 38.65 10.92
C PHE A 484 37.81 37.93 9.59
N LEU A 485 37.26 38.41 8.47
CA LEU A 485 37.47 37.82 7.14
C LEU A 485 38.92 37.88 6.67
N GLN A 486 39.68 38.92 7.07
CA GLN A 486 41.10 39.04 6.76
C GLN A 486 41.95 37.90 7.36
N HIS A 487 41.52 37.37 8.51
CA HIS A 487 42.24 36.32 9.24
C HIS A 487 41.62 34.92 9.08
N TYR A 488 40.46 34.81 8.44
CA TYR A 488 39.77 33.54 8.22
C TYR A 488 40.23 32.86 6.92
N THR A 489 40.43 31.53 6.99
CA THR A 489 40.75 30.71 5.82
C THR A 489 39.73 29.57 5.73
N PRO A 490 39.00 29.39 4.60
CA PRO A 490 39.14 30.03 3.27
C PRO A 490 38.60 31.46 3.17
N GLN A 491 39.04 32.23 2.16
CA GLN A 491 38.55 33.60 1.91
C GLN A 491 37.07 33.60 1.50
N LEU A 492 36.25 34.44 2.17
CA LEU A 492 34.81 34.55 1.92
C LEU A 492 34.47 35.93 1.34
N CYS A 493 33.53 35.98 0.39
CA CYS A 493 33.09 37.26 -0.18
C CYS A 493 32.30 38.09 0.85
N PHE A 494 32.81 39.29 1.20
CA PHE A 494 32.16 40.22 2.13
C PHE A 494 30.76 40.62 1.66
N HIS A 495 30.58 40.95 0.37
CA HIS A 495 29.28 41.34 -0.17
C HIS A 495 28.23 40.22 -0.05
N ALA A 496 28.65 38.96 -0.23
CA ALA A 496 27.75 37.81 -0.10
C ALA A 496 27.31 37.59 1.37
N ILE A 497 28.22 37.78 2.33
CA ILE A 497 27.90 37.68 3.77
C ILE A 497 26.97 38.79 4.21
N MET A 498 27.20 40.04 3.75
CA MET A 498 26.34 41.16 4.12
C MET A 498 24.96 41.12 3.45
N SER A 499 24.82 40.50 2.27
CA SER A 499 23.52 40.36 1.60
C SER A 499 22.67 39.23 2.18
N ASP A 500 23.29 38.08 2.45
CA ASP A 500 22.65 36.93 3.09
C ASP A 500 23.73 36.12 3.82
N PRO A 501 23.91 36.31 5.14
CA PRO A 501 24.95 35.64 5.90
C PRO A 501 24.94 34.12 5.74
N TRP A 502 23.75 33.54 5.62
CA TRP A 502 23.58 32.09 5.59
C TRP A 502 23.95 31.47 4.25
N SER A 503 23.89 32.21 3.16
CA SER A 503 24.29 31.73 1.82
C SER A 503 25.75 31.26 1.81
N VAL A 504 26.61 31.91 2.61
CA VAL A 504 28.04 31.60 2.73
C VAL A 504 28.30 30.74 3.96
N LEU A 505 27.81 31.16 5.13
CA LEU A 505 28.11 30.51 6.41
C LEU A 505 27.60 29.06 6.48
N ALA A 506 26.43 28.76 5.89
CA ALA A 506 25.84 27.42 5.96
C ALA A 506 26.73 26.35 5.33
N SER A 507 27.49 26.68 4.27
CA SER A 507 28.40 25.75 3.59
C SER A 507 29.69 25.47 4.37
N GLN A 508 30.08 26.39 5.26
CA GLN A 508 31.35 26.34 6.00
C GLN A 508 31.20 25.79 7.43
N LEU A 509 29.96 25.62 7.92
CA LEU A 509 29.67 25.07 9.24
C LEU A 509 30.00 23.58 9.30
N THR A 510 31.17 23.27 9.86
CA THR A 510 31.63 21.91 10.19
C THR A 510 31.94 21.79 11.68
N ALA A 511 32.08 20.57 12.22
CA ALA A 511 32.25 20.32 13.65
C ALA A 511 33.47 21.04 14.29
N THR A 512 34.43 21.48 13.48
CA THR A 512 35.68 22.13 13.90
C THR A 512 35.64 23.68 13.82
N THR A 513 34.66 24.28 13.15
CA THR A 513 34.61 25.73 12.90
C THR A 513 33.94 26.52 14.02
N GLY A 514 34.46 26.41 15.25
CA GLY A 514 33.99 27.21 16.40
C GLY A 514 34.27 28.71 16.29
N GLN A 515 35.16 29.12 15.38
CA GLN A 515 35.57 30.52 15.18
C GLN A 515 34.45 31.39 14.58
N LEU A 516 33.52 30.78 13.81
CA LEU A 516 32.41 31.49 13.16
C LEU A 516 31.34 32.00 14.15
N VAL A 517 31.34 31.53 15.40
CA VAL A 517 30.42 32.03 16.45
C VAL A 517 30.72 33.49 16.81
N SER A 518 31.96 33.94 16.63
CA SER A 518 32.34 35.35 16.86
C SER A 518 31.73 36.33 15.84
N LEU A 519 31.23 35.83 14.71
CA LEU A 519 30.50 36.63 13.70
C LEU A 519 29.02 36.81 14.05
N CYS A 520 28.47 36.09 15.03
CA CYS A 520 27.07 36.20 15.42
C CYS A 520 26.72 37.61 15.93
N THR A 521 27.59 38.22 16.73
CA THR A 521 27.37 39.56 17.29
C THR A 521 27.41 40.68 16.24
N PRO A 522 28.41 40.76 15.33
CA PRO A 522 28.41 41.81 14.31
C PRO A 522 27.39 41.61 13.18
N LEU A 523 26.87 40.39 12.96
CA LEU A 523 25.85 40.09 11.94
C LEU A 523 24.41 40.03 12.51
N ASP A 524 24.24 40.28 13.82
CA ASP A 524 22.95 40.18 14.53
C ASP A 524 22.24 38.83 14.35
N ILE A 525 23.03 37.74 14.42
CA ILE A 525 22.55 36.35 14.29
C ILE A 525 22.53 35.68 15.66
N ASP A 526 21.45 34.96 15.97
CA ASP A 526 21.37 34.15 17.19
C ASP A 526 22.37 32.97 17.14
N ALA A 527 23.19 32.84 18.20
CA ALA A 527 24.14 31.75 18.33
C ALA A 527 23.45 30.37 18.37
N ASP A 528 22.24 30.28 18.92
CA ASP A 528 21.47 29.04 18.93
C ASP A 528 21.00 28.64 17.52
N GLU A 529 20.75 29.61 16.62
CA GLU A 529 20.43 29.31 15.22
C GLU A 529 21.64 28.71 14.49
N MET A 530 22.86 29.24 14.74
CA MET A 530 24.10 28.69 14.19
C MET A 530 24.32 27.23 14.62
N TYR A 531 24.17 26.93 15.91
CA TYR A 531 24.33 25.55 16.41
C TYR A 531 23.25 24.61 15.83
N MET A 532 22.01 25.08 15.67
CA MET A 532 20.94 24.28 15.07
C MET A 532 21.22 23.96 13.58
N ARG A 533 21.77 24.90 12.82
CA ARG A 533 22.17 24.68 11.42
C ARG A 533 23.36 23.73 11.31
N LEU A 534 24.33 23.83 12.22
CA LEU A 534 25.44 22.88 12.32
C LEU A 534 24.93 21.46 12.57
N ILE A 535 23.96 21.28 13.48
CA ILE A 535 23.31 19.99 13.72
C ILE A 535 22.62 19.49 12.44
N LYS A 536 21.90 20.36 11.70
CA LYS A 536 21.25 19.99 10.43
C LYS A 536 22.26 19.54 9.36
N ASN A 537 23.42 20.20 9.24
CA ASN A 537 24.47 19.81 8.31
C ASN A 537 25.08 18.45 8.67
N MET A 538 25.31 18.19 9.95
CA MET A 538 25.81 16.89 10.41
C MET A 538 24.85 15.73 10.07
N ILE A 539 23.54 15.98 10.08
CA ILE A 539 22.51 14.98 9.74
C ILE A 539 22.37 14.75 8.23
N GLN A 540 22.74 15.72 7.39
CA GLN A 540 22.74 15.55 5.93
C GLN A 540 23.85 14.62 5.43
N GLY A 541 24.88 14.36 6.24
CA GLY A 541 25.87 13.30 6.00
C GLY A 541 25.33 11.91 6.36
N ASP A 542 26.19 10.88 6.36
CA ASP A 542 25.78 9.50 6.65
C ASP A 542 25.28 9.33 8.11
N PRO A 543 23.97 9.13 8.35
CA PRO A 543 23.44 8.96 9.70
C PRO A 543 23.92 7.65 10.34
N SER A 544 24.24 6.66 9.49
CA SER A 544 25.42 5.79 9.54
C SER A 544 26.21 5.66 10.84
N SER A 545 27.08 6.64 11.02
CA SER A 545 28.29 6.56 11.83
C SER A 545 28.26 7.44 13.08
N LEU A 546 27.15 8.14 13.30
CA LEU A 546 27.05 9.20 14.30
C LEU A 546 26.58 8.63 15.66
N SER A 547 27.33 8.94 16.73
CA SER A 547 26.92 8.70 18.12
C SER A 547 26.29 9.96 18.73
N PHE A 548 25.46 9.79 19.76
CA PHE A 548 24.82 10.93 20.43
C PHE A 548 25.84 11.83 21.17
N ASP A 549 26.98 11.27 21.59
CA ASP A 549 28.01 12.02 22.32
C ASP A 549 28.58 13.20 21.53
N SER A 550 28.69 13.08 20.21
CA SER A 550 29.12 14.18 19.34
C SER A 550 28.13 15.35 19.35
N PHE A 551 26.83 15.07 19.46
CA PHE A 551 25.80 16.10 19.56
C PHE A 551 25.67 16.67 20.97
N ARG A 552 25.95 15.87 22.01
CA ARG A 552 25.88 16.31 23.42
C ARG A 552 26.74 17.55 23.68
N GLY A 553 27.97 17.58 23.13
CA GLY A 553 28.88 18.72 23.27
C GLY A 553 28.47 19.98 22.49
N ILE A 554 27.59 19.84 21.49
CA ILE A 554 27.01 20.98 20.75
C ILE A 554 25.75 21.48 21.47
N LEU A 555 24.89 20.55 21.90
CA LEU A 555 23.67 20.83 22.65
C LEU A 555 23.97 21.54 23.99
N SER A 556 25.09 21.21 24.65
CA SER A 556 25.48 21.90 25.88
C SER A 556 25.77 23.39 25.67
N LYS A 557 26.15 23.82 24.45
CA LYS A 557 26.50 25.21 24.11
C LYS A 557 25.29 26.11 23.83
N PHE A 558 24.09 25.55 23.68
CA PHE A 558 22.88 26.36 23.52
C PHE A 558 22.65 27.23 24.75
N SER A 559 22.22 28.46 24.52
CA SER A 559 21.92 29.42 25.58
C SER A 559 20.62 29.08 26.32
N GLN A 560 19.59 28.65 25.58
CA GLN A 560 18.27 28.34 26.15
C GLN A 560 18.08 26.84 26.44
N VAL A 561 17.53 26.51 27.61
CA VAL A 561 17.23 25.12 28.02
C VAL A 561 16.14 24.51 27.12
N ASP A 562 15.13 25.28 26.72
CA ASP A 562 14.06 24.82 25.84
C ASP A 562 14.56 24.42 24.45
N HIS A 563 15.56 25.14 23.92
CA HIS A 563 16.24 24.77 22.68
C HIS A 563 16.97 23.44 22.84
N LYS A 564 17.65 23.17 23.97
CA LYS A 564 18.31 21.87 24.23
C LYS A 564 17.31 20.71 24.23
N ILE A 565 16.18 20.87 24.91
CA ILE A 565 15.15 19.84 25.04
C ILE A 565 14.48 19.57 23.69
N THR A 566 14.07 20.63 22.98
CA THR A 566 13.36 20.49 21.69
C THR A 566 14.25 19.94 20.58
N THR A 567 15.51 20.35 20.54
CA THR A 567 16.47 19.83 19.55
C THR A 567 16.83 18.38 19.83
N ALA A 568 17.00 17.98 21.09
CA ALA A 568 17.20 16.58 21.46
C ALA A 568 15.97 15.69 21.14
N GLU A 569 14.75 16.16 21.41
CA GLU A 569 13.50 15.47 21.02
C GLU A 569 13.35 15.40 19.48
N TRP A 570 13.79 16.42 18.76
CA TRP A 570 13.77 16.42 17.29
C TRP A 570 14.81 15.45 16.72
N LEU A 571 16.00 15.38 17.33
CA LEU A 571 17.07 14.45 16.97
C LEU A 571 16.65 12.99 17.14
N SER A 572 15.95 12.65 18.24
CA SER A 572 15.46 11.29 18.46
C SER A 572 14.43 10.83 17.41
N LYS A 573 13.66 11.77 16.84
CA LYS A 573 12.71 11.49 15.74
C LYS A 573 13.39 11.41 14.37
N LYS A 574 14.48 12.13 14.17
CA LYS A 574 15.19 12.20 12.87
C LYS A 574 16.15 11.05 12.65
N ILE A 575 16.78 10.53 13.71
CA ILE A 575 17.67 9.38 13.65
C ILE A 575 16.99 8.23 14.41
N PRO A 576 16.18 7.39 13.74
CA PRO A 576 15.36 6.35 14.37
C PRO A 576 16.18 5.10 14.73
N ARG A 577 17.29 5.27 15.44
CA ARG A 577 18.06 4.17 16.03
C ARG A 577 17.77 4.14 17.52
N SER A 578 17.44 2.96 18.06
CA SER A 578 17.07 2.83 19.47
C SER A 578 18.15 3.43 20.38
N SER A 579 19.41 3.05 20.20
CA SER A 579 20.53 3.54 20.99
C SER A 579 20.68 5.06 20.96
N PHE A 580 20.60 5.68 19.78
CA PHE A 580 20.69 7.14 19.63
C PHE A 580 19.47 7.86 20.20
N ALA A 581 18.27 7.39 19.88
CA ALA A 581 17.02 8.01 20.30
C ALA A 581 16.82 7.93 21.81
N ILE A 582 17.19 6.81 22.44
CA ILE A 582 17.16 6.63 23.90
C ILE A 582 18.12 7.61 24.56
N SER A 583 19.38 7.70 24.11
CA SER A 583 20.36 8.65 24.68
C SER A 583 19.93 10.11 24.49
N ALA A 584 19.31 10.46 23.35
CA ALA A 584 18.80 11.79 23.10
C ALA A 584 17.62 12.17 24.01
N VAL A 585 16.67 11.24 24.22
CA VAL A 585 15.54 11.47 25.12
C VAL A 585 15.96 11.48 26.58
N GLN A 586 16.93 10.64 26.98
CA GLN A 586 17.55 10.69 28.32
C GLN A 586 18.21 12.04 28.59
N PHE A 587 18.99 12.56 27.63
CA PHE A 587 19.57 13.90 27.74
C PHE A 587 18.50 15.00 27.86
N ALA A 588 17.42 14.91 27.07
CA ALA A 588 16.30 15.84 27.17
C ALA A 588 15.60 15.77 28.55
N LEU A 589 15.49 14.56 29.11
CA LEU A 589 14.92 14.33 30.45
C LEU A 589 15.80 14.92 31.55
N ASP A 590 17.11 14.66 31.53
CA ASP A 590 18.07 15.20 32.49
C ASP A 590 18.03 16.73 32.55
N MET A 591 17.93 17.39 31.39
CA MET A 591 17.80 18.84 31.29
C MET A 591 16.42 19.37 31.70
N SER A 592 15.37 18.55 31.57
CA SER A 592 14.01 18.92 31.99
C SER A 592 13.75 18.79 33.50
N GLN A 593 14.64 18.11 34.23
CA GLN A 593 14.53 17.92 35.69
C GLN A 593 14.89 19.19 36.50
N GLN A 594 15.49 20.20 35.86
CA GLN A 594 15.89 21.46 36.48
C GLN A 594 15.33 22.64 35.67
N PRO A 595 14.14 23.23 35.93
CA PRO A 595 13.03 22.93 36.84
C PRO A 595 11.88 22.18 36.12
N SER A 596 10.87 21.67 36.86
CA SER A 596 9.75 20.85 36.34
C SER A 596 9.11 21.42 35.05
N HIS A 597 9.55 20.92 33.89
CA HIS A 597 9.13 21.43 32.59
C HIS A 597 7.86 20.68 32.10
N PRO A 598 6.90 21.33 31.42
CA PRO A 598 5.65 20.69 30.98
C PRO A 598 5.85 19.48 30.04
N LYS A 599 7.03 19.34 29.41
CA LYS A 599 7.36 18.22 28.50
C LYS A 599 7.92 16.98 29.20
N THR A 600 8.24 17.02 30.50
CA THR A 600 8.89 15.89 31.19
C THR A 600 8.05 14.61 31.14
N GLN A 601 6.74 14.70 31.36
CA GLN A 601 5.85 13.53 31.30
C GLN A 601 5.78 12.90 29.90
N ARG A 602 5.74 13.74 28.86
CA ARG A 602 5.76 13.28 27.46
C ARG A 602 7.08 12.57 27.14
N LEU A 603 8.20 13.14 27.57
CA LEU A 603 9.52 12.54 27.34
C LEU A 603 9.68 11.20 28.08
N GLN A 604 9.15 11.07 29.29
CA GLN A 604 9.11 9.80 30.03
C GLN A 604 8.32 8.73 29.26
N GLN A 605 7.12 9.07 28.77
CA GLN A 605 6.33 8.15 27.94
C GLN A 605 7.07 7.75 26.65
N THR A 606 7.74 8.71 26.00
CA THR A 606 8.49 8.44 24.77
C THR A 606 9.71 7.54 25.04
N LEU A 607 10.37 7.69 26.20
CA LEU A 607 11.48 6.83 26.61
C LEU A 607 11.01 5.39 26.82
N VAL A 608 9.91 5.18 27.55
CA VAL A 608 9.33 3.85 27.79
C VAL A 608 8.92 3.19 26.47
N GLN A 609 8.34 3.95 25.54
CA GLN A 609 8.01 3.46 24.20
C GLN A 609 9.25 3.02 23.41
N LEU A 610 10.34 3.80 23.43
CA LEU A 610 11.57 3.42 22.73
C LEU A 610 12.22 2.18 23.36
N GLN A 611 12.28 2.10 24.69
CA GLN A 611 12.83 0.93 25.39
C GLN A 611 12.01 -0.35 25.17
N THR A 612 10.68 -0.24 25.11
CA THR A 612 9.81 -1.38 24.79
C THR A 612 9.98 -1.83 23.34
N THR A 613 10.12 -0.91 22.38
CA THR A 613 10.42 -1.28 20.98
C THR A 613 11.79 -1.97 20.84
N GLU A 614 12.79 -1.55 21.63
CA GLU A 614 14.09 -2.21 21.65
C GLU A 614 14.01 -3.62 22.23
N CYS A 615 13.29 -3.80 23.34
CA CYS A 615 13.04 -5.13 23.90
C CYS A 615 12.34 -6.05 22.89
N TRP A 616 11.35 -5.54 22.16
CA TRP A 616 10.69 -6.28 21.10
C TRP A 616 11.66 -6.65 19.97
N ASN A 617 12.42 -5.69 19.45
CA ASN A 617 13.32 -5.91 18.33
C ASN A 617 14.43 -6.91 18.67
N ALA A 618 14.97 -6.86 19.89
CA ALA A 618 15.97 -7.82 20.36
C ALA A 618 15.40 -9.25 20.43
N MET A 619 14.21 -9.42 21.00
CA MET A 619 13.51 -10.72 21.01
C MET A 619 13.19 -11.20 19.59
N SER A 620 12.62 -10.32 18.77
CA SER A 620 12.16 -10.63 17.42
C SER A 620 13.30 -11.09 16.51
N GLN A 621 14.51 -10.55 16.67
CA GLN A 621 15.70 -10.98 15.93
C GLN A 621 16.05 -12.46 16.12
N GLU A 622 15.70 -13.07 17.25
CA GLU A 622 15.92 -14.51 17.49
C GLU A 622 14.88 -15.41 16.78
N PHE A 623 13.79 -14.81 16.27
CA PHE A 623 12.72 -15.50 15.57
C PHE A 623 12.61 -15.04 14.10
N ASP A 624 11.79 -14.02 13.81
CA ASP A 624 11.44 -13.58 12.45
C ASP A 624 11.99 -12.19 12.08
N GLY A 625 12.59 -11.47 13.02
CA GLY A 625 13.11 -10.11 12.83
C GLY A 625 12.04 -9.04 12.53
N ALA A 626 10.76 -9.37 12.72
CA ALA A 626 9.67 -8.45 12.44
C ALA A 626 9.60 -7.29 13.45
N ALA A 627 9.36 -6.10 12.93
CA ALA A 627 9.16 -4.90 13.75
C ALA A 627 7.89 -5.00 14.61
N LEU A 628 7.87 -4.23 15.69
CA LEU A 628 6.70 -4.12 16.56
C LEU A 628 5.48 -3.62 15.75
N PRO A 629 4.31 -4.30 15.81
CA PRO A 629 3.05 -3.77 15.29
C PRO A 629 2.67 -2.43 15.95
N GLU A 630 1.60 -1.76 15.50
CA GLU A 630 1.19 -0.44 16.01
C GLU A 630 1.38 -0.29 17.53
N PRO A 631 1.95 0.85 18.00
CA PRO A 631 2.27 1.05 19.40
C PRO A 631 1.03 0.85 20.26
N GLN A 632 1.09 -0.13 21.16
CA GLN A 632 -0.04 -0.48 22.02
C GLN A 632 -0.15 0.51 23.18
N ASP A 633 -1.35 1.04 23.41
CA ASP A 633 -1.61 2.00 24.49
C ASP A 633 -1.50 1.40 25.90
N SER A 634 -1.50 0.05 26.02
CA SER A 634 -1.44 -0.61 27.33
C SER A 634 -0.38 -1.72 27.40
N PRO A 635 0.37 -1.81 28.52
CA PRO A 635 1.42 -2.82 28.71
C PRO A 635 0.86 -4.25 28.67
N LYS A 636 -0.37 -4.45 29.16
CA LYS A 636 -1.08 -5.73 29.09
C LYS A 636 -1.26 -6.22 27.66
N LYS A 637 -1.71 -5.36 26.74
CA LYS A 637 -1.91 -5.74 25.32
C LYS A 637 -0.59 -6.05 24.64
N LEU A 638 0.46 -5.31 24.97
CA LEU A 638 1.81 -5.55 24.45
C LEU A 638 2.35 -6.91 24.91
N ILE A 639 2.25 -7.21 26.20
CA ILE A 639 2.67 -8.51 26.76
C ILE A 639 1.82 -9.65 26.16
N GLU A 640 0.50 -9.46 26.02
CA GLU A 640 -0.37 -10.42 25.34
C GLU A 640 0.10 -10.68 23.90
N LEU A 641 0.47 -9.63 23.16
CA LEU A 641 0.98 -9.74 21.79
C LEU A 641 2.30 -10.52 21.71
N VAL A 642 3.21 -10.29 22.67
CA VAL A 642 4.49 -11.00 22.79
C VAL A 642 4.26 -12.51 22.90
N TYR A 643 3.43 -12.95 23.86
CA TYR A 643 3.10 -14.36 24.02
C TYR A 643 2.26 -14.91 22.85
N PHE A 644 1.35 -14.11 22.31
CA PHE A 644 0.50 -14.53 21.19
C PHE A 644 1.31 -14.83 19.93
N LYS A 645 2.33 -14.00 19.64
CA LYS A 645 3.12 -14.12 18.42
C LYS A 645 4.22 -15.19 18.52
N TYR A 646 4.98 -15.19 19.62
CA TYR A 646 6.18 -16.04 19.74
C TYR A 646 6.03 -17.20 20.74
N GLY A 647 4.97 -17.26 21.55
CA GLY A 647 4.84 -18.25 22.62
C GLY A 647 4.84 -19.70 22.15
N GLN A 648 4.18 -20.01 21.02
CA GLN A 648 4.19 -21.37 20.46
C GLN A 648 5.59 -21.77 19.97
N GLN A 649 6.26 -20.89 19.24
CA GLN A 649 7.61 -21.14 18.75
C GLN A 649 8.59 -21.30 19.92
N ALA A 650 8.50 -20.42 20.92
CA ALA A 650 9.32 -20.49 22.13
C ALA A 650 9.11 -21.77 22.95
N TRP A 651 7.90 -22.36 22.92
CA TRP A 651 7.65 -23.68 23.48
C TRP A 651 8.33 -24.79 22.68
N THR A 652 8.25 -24.75 21.34
CA THR A 652 8.90 -25.76 20.50
C THR A 652 10.43 -25.73 20.60
N THR A 653 11.02 -24.55 20.77
CA THR A 653 12.47 -24.36 20.95
C THR A 653 12.92 -24.42 22.41
N GLN A 654 11.98 -24.47 23.37
CA GLN A 654 12.23 -24.47 24.81
C GLN A 654 13.12 -23.28 25.28
N THR A 655 12.81 -22.07 24.81
CA THR A 655 13.58 -20.84 25.10
C THR A 655 12.88 -19.91 26.10
N SER A 656 13.60 -19.26 27.03
CA SER A 656 13.04 -18.30 28.01
C SER A 656 12.87 -16.87 27.50
N VAL A 657 13.36 -16.59 26.28
CA VAL A 657 13.52 -15.23 25.72
C VAL A 657 12.23 -14.42 25.75
N VAL A 658 11.09 -15.06 25.48
CA VAL A 658 9.76 -14.42 25.50
C VAL A 658 9.33 -14.07 26.93
N HIS A 659 9.61 -14.94 27.92
CA HIS A 659 9.40 -14.61 29.34
C HIS A 659 10.31 -13.46 29.79
N ASP A 660 11.58 -13.48 29.39
CA ASP A 660 12.55 -12.43 29.74
C ASP A 660 12.17 -11.07 29.13
N ALA A 661 11.69 -11.06 27.88
CA ALA A 661 11.19 -9.87 27.22
C ALA A 661 9.89 -9.36 27.88
N ALA A 662 8.96 -10.25 28.22
CA ALA A 662 7.73 -9.88 28.94
C ALA A 662 8.03 -9.29 30.32
N LEU A 663 9.02 -9.85 31.05
CA LEU A 663 9.48 -9.32 32.33
C LEU A 663 10.10 -7.93 32.18
N LYS A 664 11.00 -7.73 31.20
CA LYS A 664 11.56 -6.40 30.90
C LYS A 664 10.47 -5.39 30.59
N ILE A 665 9.51 -5.73 29.72
CA ILE A 665 8.38 -4.86 29.37
C ILE A 665 7.52 -4.52 30.60
N ALA A 666 7.23 -5.51 31.46
CA ALA A 666 6.46 -5.29 32.68
C ALA A 666 7.19 -4.35 33.66
N THR A 667 8.49 -4.55 33.87
CA THR A 667 9.32 -3.68 34.73
C THR A 667 9.44 -2.25 34.20
N LEU A 668 9.47 -2.05 32.88
CA LEU A 668 9.51 -0.72 32.27
C LEU A 668 8.20 0.07 32.44
N ASN A 669 7.08 -0.61 32.65
CA ASN A 669 5.75 -0.01 32.74
C ASN A 669 5.15 -0.07 34.15
N ASP A 670 5.95 -0.44 35.17
CA ASP A 670 5.49 -0.67 36.55
C ASP A 670 4.24 -1.57 36.64
N ALA A 671 4.19 -2.60 35.80
CA ALA A 671 3.08 -3.54 35.72
C ALA A 671 3.43 -4.88 36.37
N ASP A 672 2.48 -5.49 37.07
CA ASP A 672 2.67 -6.82 37.65
C ASP A 672 2.51 -7.91 36.57
N LEU A 673 3.61 -8.62 36.29
CA LEU A 673 3.65 -9.66 35.27
C LEU A 673 2.76 -10.86 35.65
N ALA A 674 2.70 -11.22 36.93
CA ALA A 674 2.00 -12.43 37.38
C ALA A 674 0.47 -12.29 37.17
N THR A 675 -0.11 -11.14 37.54
CA THR A 675 -1.52 -10.85 37.26
C THR A 675 -1.82 -10.78 35.77
N ILE A 676 -0.95 -10.16 34.95
CA ILE A 676 -1.13 -10.11 33.49
C ILE A 676 -1.09 -11.51 32.87
N GLN A 677 -0.13 -12.36 33.28
CA GLN A 677 -0.04 -13.75 32.82
C GLN A 677 -1.27 -14.57 33.22
N HIS A 678 -1.76 -14.40 34.45
CA HIS A 678 -2.99 -15.05 34.93
C HIS A 678 -4.20 -14.68 34.06
N GLU A 679 -4.39 -13.38 33.80
CA GLU A 679 -5.49 -12.89 32.97
C GLU A 679 -5.41 -13.37 31.52
N ILE A 680 -4.22 -13.39 30.92
CA ILE A 680 -3.99 -13.91 29.56
C ILE A 680 -4.29 -15.41 29.53
N ARG A 681 -3.76 -16.17 30.49
CA ARG A 681 -3.98 -17.62 30.60
C ARG A 681 -5.47 -17.92 30.74
N TRP A 682 -6.18 -17.22 31.62
CA TRP A 682 -7.63 -17.38 31.79
C TRP A 682 -8.40 -17.04 30.50
N LYS A 683 -8.04 -15.96 29.81
CA LYS A 683 -8.66 -15.57 28.53
C LYS A 683 -8.50 -16.66 27.47
N TRP A 684 -7.31 -17.24 27.34
CA TRP A 684 -7.03 -18.29 26.35
C TRP A 684 -7.62 -19.64 26.76
N LEU A 685 -7.62 -19.98 28.05
CA LEU A 685 -8.28 -21.17 28.58
C LEU A 685 -9.79 -21.15 28.33
N SER A 686 -10.44 -20.01 28.54
CA SER A 686 -11.90 -19.83 28.39
C SER A 686 -12.37 -19.47 26.98
N ALA A 687 -11.45 -19.32 26.03
CA ALA A 687 -11.76 -18.99 24.64
C ALA A 687 -12.67 -20.07 24.02
N ARG A 688 -13.74 -19.63 23.35
CA ARG A 688 -14.66 -20.54 22.64
C ARG A 688 -14.05 -20.97 21.31
N HIS A 689 -14.34 -22.19 20.86
CA HIS A 689 -14.06 -22.59 19.49
C HIS A 689 -14.78 -21.65 18.52
N THR A 690 -14.06 -21.21 17.49
CA THR A 690 -14.69 -20.76 16.25
C THR A 690 -15.44 -21.96 15.68
N LYS A 691 -16.68 -21.77 15.21
CA LYS A 691 -17.42 -22.86 14.57
C LYS A 691 -16.53 -23.43 13.46
N PRO A 692 -16.32 -24.74 13.37
CA PRO A 692 -15.56 -25.31 12.27
C PRO A 692 -16.19 -24.82 10.96
N PRO A 693 -15.39 -24.56 9.91
CA PRO A 693 -15.92 -24.19 8.62
C PRO A 693 -16.98 -25.20 8.19
N THR A 694 -18.06 -24.72 7.58
CA THR A 694 -19.26 -25.48 7.24
C THR A 694 -19.00 -26.65 6.28
N GLN A 695 -17.76 -26.79 5.79
CA GLN A 695 -17.24 -27.86 4.96
C GLN A 695 -15.90 -28.33 5.56
N GLN A 696 -15.96 -29.24 6.53
CA GLN A 696 -14.77 -29.97 6.96
C GLN A 696 -14.34 -30.90 5.81
N THR A 697 -13.10 -30.78 5.34
CA THR A 697 -12.49 -31.71 4.39
C THR A 697 -11.44 -32.55 5.11
N VAL A 698 -11.11 -33.74 4.58
CA VAL A 698 -10.00 -34.58 5.09
C VAL A 698 -8.71 -33.77 5.19
N TRP A 699 -8.51 -32.85 4.25
CA TRP A 699 -7.32 -32.00 4.12
C TRP A 699 -7.21 -30.87 5.16
N ASN A 700 -8.33 -30.54 5.82
CA ASN A 700 -8.43 -29.50 6.86
C ASN A 700 -8.80 -30.08 8.24
N TYR A 701 -8.92 -31.40 8.36
CA TYR A 701 -9.27 -32.05 9.62
C TYR A 701 -8.10 -32.05 10.62
N LEU A 702 -6.87 -31.97 10.11
CA LEU A 702 -5.65 -31.84 10.91
C LEU A 702 -5.32 -30.40 11.32
N THR A 703 -6.02 -29.41 10.75
CA THR A 703 -5.80 -28.00 11.08
C THR A 703 -6.83 -27.54 12.10
N ASP A 704 -6.73 -28.06 13.32
CA ASP A 704 -7.07 -27.27 14.50
C ASP A 704 -5.87 -26.35 14.84
N ASP A 705 -5.31 -25.71 13.80
CA ASP A 705 -4.13 -24.84 13.86
C ASP A 705 -4.39 -23.62 14.78
N ASP A 706 -5.66 -23.35 15.13
CA ASP A 706 -6.07 -22.39 16.15
C ASP A 706 -6.07 -22.96 17.58
N GLU A 707 -6.31 -24.25 17.79
CA GLU A 707 -6.32 -24.90 19.10
C GLU A 707 -4.97 -25.46 19.50
N ASP A 708 -4.25 -26.12 18.58
CA ASP A 708 -2.91 -26.66 18.86
C ASP A 708 -1.90 -25.51 19.06
N ALA A 709 -1.99 -24.46 18.26
CA ALA A 709 -1.20 -23.24 18.49
C ALA A 709 -1.56 -22.58 19.82
N ARG A 710 -2.85 -22.55 20.18
CA ARG A 710 -3.31 -22.00 21.47
C ARG A 710 -2.84 -22.86 22.63
N LEU A 711 -2.88 -24.18 22.51
CA LEU A 711 -2.37 -25.10 23.50
C LEU A 711 -0.86 -24.90 23.66
N GLY A 712 -0.10 -24.78 22.57
CA GLY A 712 1.33 -24.44 22.60
C GLY A 712 1.62 -23.13 23.35
N ARG A 713 0.84 -22.07 23.09
CA ARG A 713 0.97 -20.78 23.81
C ARG A 713 0.56 -20.89 25.28
N LEU A 714 -0.48 -21.67 25.56
CA LEU A 714 -0.96 -21.93 26.92
C LEU A 714 0.07 -22.74 27.73
N LEU A 715 0.73 -23.72 27.12
CA LEU A 715 1.84 -24.46 27.71
C LEU A 715 2.96 -23.50 28.06
N TYR A 716 3.42 -22.70 27.08
CA TYR A 716 4.50 -21.75 27.29
C TYR A 716 4.21 -20.77 28.44
N ILE A 717 3.07 -20.07 28.41
CA ILE A 717 2.72 -19.10 29.48
C ILE A 717 2.50 -19.77 30.85
N SER A 718 2.35 -21.08 30.88
CA SER A 718 2.21 -21.87 32.11
C SER A 718 3.54 -22.51 32.54
N TRP A 719 4.55 -22.50 31.69
CA TRP A 719 5.89 -23.04 31.92
C TRP A 719 6.82 -22.01 32.60
N THR A 720 6.39 -21.50 33.76
CA THR A 720 7.13 -20.49 34.54
C THR A 720 7.93 -21.07 35.71
N GLY A 721 7.81 -22.37 35.98
CA GLY A 721 8.41 -23.03 37.15
C GLY A 721 7.73 -22.73 38.49
N ASP A 722 6.66 -21.91 38.50
CA ASP A 722 5.88 -21.62 39.70
C ASP A 722 4.86 -22.75 39.96
N PRO A 723 4.94 -23.48 41.09
CA PRO A 723 4.02 -24.57 41.40
C PRO A 723 2.57 -24.08 41.56
N ASN A 724 2.35 -22.80 41.91
CA ASN A 724 1.00 -22.25 42.07
C ASN A 724 0.19 -22.32 40.76
N VAL A 725 0.85 -22.16 39.62
CA VAL A 725 0.23 -22.26 38.29
C VAL A 725 -0.39 -23.63 38.08
N LEU A 726 0.35 -24.69 38.42
CA LEU A 726 -0.14 -26.06 38.32
C LEU A 726 -1.30 -26.31 39.28
N HIS A 727 -1.20 -25.85 40.53
CA HIS A 727 -2.27 -25.98 41.51
C HIS A 727 -3.57 -25.27 41.08
N GLU A 728 -3.47 -24.09 40.47
CA GLU A 728 -4.62 -23.38 39.91
C GLU A 728 -5.26 -24.16 38.75
N LEU A 729 -4.46 -24.67 37.81
CA LEU A 729 -4.96 -25.46 36.68
C LEU A 729 -5.65 -26.75 37.14
N VAL A 730 -5.06 -27.46 38.10
CA VAL A 730 -5.67 -28.64 38.74
C VAL A 730 -7.00 -28.27 39.40
N LYS A 731 -7.05 -27.15 40.13
CA LYS A 731 -8.28 -26.68 40.78
C LYS A 731 -9.38 -26.38 39.76
N TYR A 732 -9.04 -25.78 38.62
CA TYR A 732 -10.00 -25.56 37.53
C TYR A 732 -10.49 -26.89 36.92
N ALA A 733 -9.57 -27.83 36.67
CA ALA A 733 -9.89 -29.13 36.11
C ALA A 733 -10.81 -29.98 37.00
N CYS A 734 -10.59 -29.95 38.32
CA CYS A 734 -11.27 -30.81 39.29
C CYS A 734 -12.53 -30.16 39.92
N ASP A 735 -12.93 -28.96 39.51
CA ASP A 735 -14.15 -28.35 40.03
C ASP A 735 -15.37 -29.23 39.65
N PRO A 736 -16.20 -29.68 40.60
CA PRO A 736 -17.30 -30.60 40.31
C PRO A 736 -18.45 -29.97 39.52
N VAL A 737 -18.58 -28.63 39.47
CA VAL A 737 -19.75 -27.96 38.88
C VAL A 737 -19.32 -27.06 37.71
N PRO A 738 -19.90 -27.21 36.51
CA PRO A 738 -19.72 -26.22 35.45
C PRO A 738 -20.41 -24.91 35.87
N ARG A 739 -19.65 -23.81 35.91
CA ARG A 739 -20.14 -22.45 36.25
C ARG A 739 -19.93 -21.52 35.06
N ALA A 740 -20.54 -20.34 35.05
CA ALA A 740 -20.32 -19.35 34.00
C ALA A 740 -18.81 -19.06 33.85
N GLY A 741 -18.24 -19.45 32.70
CA GLY A 741 -16.80 -19.34 32.40
C GLY A 741 -15.97 -20.62 32.60
N LEU A 742 -16.39 -21.55 33.46
CA LEU A 742 -15.69 -22.82 33.73
C LEU A 742 -16.41 -24.00 33.05
N THR A 743 -16.31 -24.05 31.73
CA THR A 743 -16.88 -25.12 30.87
C THR A 743 -16.02 -26.38 30.89
N TYR A 744 -16.53 -27.52 30.40
CA TYR A 744 -15.68 -28.71 30.24
C TYR A 744 -14.51 -28.47 29.30
N ARG A 745 -14.60 -27.49 28.39
CA ARG A 745 -13.48 -27.12 27.51
C ARG A 745 -12.31 -26.53 28.30
N VAL A 746 -12.61 -25.64 29.25
CA VAL A 746 -11.59 -25.09 30.15
C VAL A 746 -10.92 -26.20 30.95
N LYS A 747 -11.74 -27.14 31.48
CA LYS A 747 -11.24 -28.29 32.24
C LYS A 747 -10.36 -29.20 31.39
N TYR A 748 -10.79 -29.49 30.17
CA TYR A 748 -10.02 -30.31 29.22
C TYR A 748 -8.67 -29.68 28.88
N ARG A 749 -8.64 -28.39 28.51
CA ARG A 749 -7.39 -27.67 28.24
C ARG A 749 -6.48 -27.61 29.47
N ALA A 750 -7.04 -27.34 30.66
CA ALA A 750 -6.27 -27.35 31.90
C ALA A 750 -5.63 -28.73 32.16
N LEU A 751 -6.37 -29.83 31.94
CA LEU A 751 -5.83 -31.19 32.07
C LEU A 751 -4.74 -31.49 31.03
N GLN A 752 -4.88 -31.00 29.79
CA GLN A 752 -3.84 -31.14 28.77
C GLN A 752 -2.54 -30.44 29.22
N ILE A 753 -2.65 -29.21 29.72
CA ILE A 753 -1.50 -28.44 30.21
C ILE A 753 -0.87 -29.11 31.43
N VAL A 754 -1.67 -29.51 32.42
CA VAL A 754 -1.19 -30.19 33.64
C VAL A 754 -0.45 -31.46 33.27
N GLN A 755 -1.00 -32.29 32.38
CA GLN A 755 -0.35 -33.52 31.94
C GLN A 755 0.99 -33.23 31.26
N GLN A 756 1.02 -32.33 30.26
CA GLN A 756 2.25 -32.07 29.50
C GLN A 756 3.33 -31.40 30.33
N ILE A 757 2.96 -30.50 31.25
CA ILE A 757 3.92 -29.90 32.18
C ILE A 757 4.42 -30.95 33.18
N ALA A 758 3.54 -31.79 33.72
CA ALA A 758 3.94 -32.88 34.61
C ALA A 758 4.90 -33.86 33.90
N ASP A 759 4.62 -34.24 32.66
CA ASP A 759 5.49 -35.08 31.83
C ASP A 759 6.86 -34.42 31.60
N THR A 760 6.88 -33.11 31.33
CA THR A 760 8.12 -32.33 31.13
C THR A 760 8.99 -32.27 32.39
N PHE A 761 8.36 -32.14 33.56
CA PHE A 761 9.04 -32.10 34.87
C PHE A 761 9.16 -33.47 35.55
N GLN A 762 8.75 -34.56 34.88
CA GLN A 762 8.71 -35.92 35.42
C GLN A 762 7.98 -36.03 36.78
N LEU A 763 6.90 -35.25 36.96
CA LEU A 763 6.09 -35.24 38.17
C LEU A 763 5.09 -36.40 38.15
N GLU A 764 4.86 -37.02 39.31
CA GLU A 764 3.83 -38.05 39.45
C GLU A 764 2.44 -37.43 39.35
N THR A 765 1.79 -37.62 38.20
CA THR A 765 0.47 -37.03 37.87
C THR A 765 -0.64 -37.38 38.87
N GLU A 766 -0.53 -38.53 39.56
CA GLU A 766 -1.50 -39.00 40.56
C GLU A 766 -1.46 -38.15 41.85
N THR A 767 -0.31 -37.56 42.19
CA THR A 767 -0.17 -36.69 43.38
C THR A 767 -0.81 -35.32 43.21
N LEU A 768 -1.09 -34.93 41.97
CA LEU A 768 -1.63 -33.61 41.63
C LEU A 768 -3.16 -33.56 41.75
N ILE A 769 -3.85 -34.68 41.58
CA ILE A 769 -5.32 -34.73 41.63
C ILE A 769 -5.79 -34.89 43.08
N PRO A 770 -6.81 -34.14 43.53
CA PRO A 770 -7.42 -34.37 44.83
C PRO A 770 -8.02 -35.79 44.93
N ASP A 771 -7.74 -36.50 46.02
CA ASP A 771 -8.26 -37.85 46.31
C ASP A 771 -9.80 -37.96 46.19
N SER A 772 -10.51 -36.84 46.31
CA SER A 772 -11.97 -36.77 46.19
C SER A 772 -12.52 -37.10 44.79
N MET A 773 -11.70 -37.05 43.73
CA MET A 773 -12.15 -37.30 42.35
C MET A 773 -12.23 -38.79 41.98
N ALA A 774 -11.59 -39.68 42.76
CA ALA A 774 -11.66 -41.15 42.64
C ALA A 774 -11.46 -41.74 41.22
N VAL A 775 -10.86 -40.98 40.30
CA VAL A 775 -10.69 -41.30 38.87
C VAL A 775 -9.29 -40.85 38.42
N PRO A 776 -8.54 -41.66 37.66
CA PRO A 776 -7.21 -41.28 37.18
C PRO A 776 -7.26 -40.10 36.19
N LEU A 777 -6.15 -39.36 36.07
CA LEU A 777 -6.05 -38.16 35.22
C LEU A 777 -6.42 -38.45 33.76
N SER A 778 -6.03 -39.61 33.24
CA SER A 778 -6.32 -40.05 31.87
C SER A 778 -7.82 -40.21 31.61
N GLU A 779 -8.54 -40.87 32.52
CA GLU A 779 -9.99 -41.07 32.44
C GLU A 779 -10.75 -39.76 32.64
N LEU A 780 -10.28 -38.90 33.55
CA LEU A 780 -10.86 -37.57 33.76
C LEU A 780 -10.71 -36.70 32.50
N LYS A 781 -9.52 -36.68 31.89
CA LYS A 781 -9.24 -35.97 30.64
C LYS A 781 -10.09 -36.49 29.49
N GLN A 782 -10.20 -37.80 29.33
CA GLN A 782 -11.07 -38.43 28.33
C GLN A 782 -12.54 -38.07 28.55
N SER A 783 -13.02 -38.13 29.78
CA SER A 783 -14.39 -37.77 30.14
C SER A 783 -14.68 -36.30 29.84
N CYS A 784 -13.76 -35.40 30.20
CA CYS A 784 -13.89 -33.98 29.88
C CYS A 784 -13.90 -33.72 28.38
N ARG A 785 -13.05 -34.39 27.58
CA ARG A 785 -13.06 -34.28 26.10
C ARG A 785 -14.44 -34.59 25.52
N LEU A 786 -15.07 -35.68 25.96
CA LEU A 786 -16.38 -36.08 25.47
C LEU A 786 -17.48 -35.14 25.97
N LEU A 787 -17.38 -34.67 27.22
CA LEU A 787 -18.34 -33.73 27.78
C LEU A 787 -18.29 -32.34 27.13
N VAL A 788 -17.16 -31.95 26.51
CA VAL A 788 -17.11 -30.76 25.63
C VAL A 788 -18.08 -30.91 24.47
N MET A 789 -18.08 -32.06 23.79
CA MET A 789 -18.99 -32.32 22.67
C MET A 789 -20.45 -32.32 23.12
N PHE A 790 -20.76 -32.90 24.29
CA PHE A 790 -22.10 -32.81 24.88
C PHE A 790 -22.54 -31.37 25.18
N GLU A 791 -21.64 -30.52 25.70
CA GLU A 791 -21.92 -29.09 25.92
C GLU A 791 -22.16 -28.34 24.61
N GLU A 792 -21.37 -28.60 23.58
CA GLU A 792 -21.50 -27.96 22.26
C GLU A 792 -22.82 -28.33 21.56
N LEU A 793 -23.22 -29.60 21.67
CA LEU A 793 -24.47 -30.14 21.14
C LEU A 793 -25.71 -29.73 21.96
N GLN A 794 -25.55 -28.93 23.02
CA GLN A 794 -26.63 -28.53 23.93
C GLN A 794 -27.33 -29.71 24.64
N HIS A 795 -26.59 -30.80 24.87
CA HIS A 795 -27.00 -31.95 25.68
C HIS A 795 -26.12 -32.09 26.94
N PRO A 796 -26.12 -31.12 27.86
CA PRO A 796 -25.14 -31.08 28.95
C PRO A 796 -25.34 -32.25 29.93
N HIS A 797 -24.26 -33.01 30.16
CA HIS A 797 -24.18 -34.03 31.19
C HIS A 797 -23.23 -33.61 32.33
N SER A 798 -23.54 -34.01 33.56
CA SER A 798 -22.62 -33.82 34.69
C SER A 798 -21.52 -34.87 34.67
N LEU A 799 -20.28 -34.51 35.02
CA LEU A 799 -19.14 -35.42 35.07
C LEU A 799 -19.43 -36.62 35.98
N ALA A 800 -20.01 -36.38 37.17
CA ALA A 800 -20.34 -37.44 38.11
C ALA A 800 -21.38 -38.45 37.57
N SER A 801 -22.35 -37.97 36.79
CA SER A 801 -23.34 -38.86 36.13
C SER A 801 -22.72 -39.59 34.95
N PHE A 802 -21.93 -38.88 34.14
CA PHE A 802 -21.28 -39.43 32.97
C PHE A 802 -20.33 -40.58 33.34
N VAL A 803 -19.44 -40.39 34.32
CA VAL A 803 -18.51 -41.43 34.79
C VAL A 803 -19.26 -42.68 35.25
N LYS A 804 -20.33 -42.52 36.05
CA LYS A 804 -21.13 -43.63 36.61
C LYS A 804 -22.05 -44.33 35.60
N SER A 805 -22.36 -43.68 34.47
CA SER A 805 -23.28 -44.23 33.48
C SER A 805 -22.67 -45.39 32.67
N ASP A 806 -23.52 -46.34 32.26
CA ASP A 806 -23.15 -47.36 31.28
C ASP A 806 -23.05 -46.72 29.88
N LYS A 807 -21.85 -46.76 29.29
CA LYS A 807 -21.55 -46.05 28.04
C LYS A 807 -22.24 -46.69 26.85
N GLU A 808 -22.45 -48.01 26.84
CA GLU A 808 -23.12 -48.68 25.74
C GLU A 808 -24.63 -48.33 25.70
N SER A 809 -25.31 -48.33 26.84
CA SER A 809 -26.71 -47.87 26.90
C SER A 809 -26.86 -46.39 26.56
N LEU A 810 -25.91 -45.53 27.00
CA LEU A 810 -25.89 -44.11 26.62
C LEU A 810 -25.80 -43.93 25.11
N VAL A 811 -24.87 -44.65 24.45
CA VAL A 811 -24.72 -44.60 22.98
C VAL A 811 -26.00 -45.09 22.28
N ARG A 812 -26.61 -46.18 22.74
CA ARG A 812 -27.88 -46.67 22.17
C ARG A 812 -29.02 -45.67 22.35
N GLY A 813 -29.06 -44.94 23.46
CA GLY A 813 -30.01 -43.86 23.71
C GLY A 813 -29.84 -42.72 22.70
N LEU A 814 -28.63 -42.20 22.58
CA LEU A 814 -28.29 -41.14 21.62
C LEU A 814 -28.62 -41.54 20.17
N TRP A 815 -28.31 -42.78 19.80
CA TRP A 815 -28.61 -43.30 18.46
C TRP A 815 -30.11 -43.28 18.16
N ARG A 816 -30.96 -43.73 19.10
CA ARG A 816 -32.41 -43.81 18.87
C ARG A 816 -33.04 -42.45 18.64
N GLU A 817 -32.56 -41.43 19.35
CA GLU A 817 -33.17 -40.09 19.36
C GLU A 817 -32.57 -39.17 18.29
N HIS A 818 -31.29 -39.35 17.93
CA HIS A 818 -30.52 -38.34 17.20
C HIS A 818 -29.65 -38.87 16.03
N TYR A 819 -29.90 -40.08 15.50
CA TYR A 819 -29.10 -40.63 14.37
C TYR A 819 -29.07 -39.79 13.09
N HIS A 820 -30.00 -38.86 12.92
CA HIS A 820 -30.04 -37.94 11.77
C HIS A 820 -29.05 -36.77 11.88
N ASP A 821 -28.58 -36.44 13.09
CA ASP A 821 -27.67 -35.31 13.31
C ASP A 821 -26.21 -35.75 13.15
N PRO A 822 -25.47 -35.27 12.14
CA PRO A 822 -24.08 -35.63 11.92
C PRO A 822 -23.20 -35.42 13.15
N ALA A 823 -23.39 -34.32 13.90
CA ALA A 823 -22.54 -34.01 15.05
C ALA A 823 -22.76 -34.99 16.21
N VAL A 824 -23.99 -35.48 16.38
CA VAL A 824 -24.29 -36.54 17.35
C VAL A 824 -23.74 -37.90 16.90
N VAL A 825 -23.73 -38.17 15.59
CA VAL A 825 -23.09 -39.39 15.04
C VAL A 825 -21.56 -39.37 15.27
N ILE A 826 -20.90 -38.20 15.15
CA ILE A 826 -19.48 -38.05 15.54
C ILE A 826 -19.30 -38.37 17.03
N LEU A 827 -20.11 -37.77 17.91
CA LEU A 827 -20.06 -38.04 19.36
C LEU A 827 -20.25 -39.53 19.68
N ILE A 828 -21.19 -40.20 19.02
CA ILE A 828 -21.41 -41.64 19.16
C ILE A 828 -20.16 -42.41 18.76
N SER A 829 -19.57 -42.11 17.61
CA SER A 829 -18.36 -42.80 17.14
C SER A 829 -17.17 -42.57 18.09
N GLU A 830 -16.97 -41.35 18.59
CA GLU A 830 -15.93 -40.99 19.55
C GLU A 830 -16.14 -41.70 20.90
N LEU A 831 -17.38 -41.81 21.38
CA LEU A 831 -17.73 -42.57 22.58
C LEU A 831 -17.40 -44.05 22.43
N MET A 832 -17.76 -44.63 21.28
CA MET A 832 -17.53 -46.04 21.00
C MET A 832 -16.04 -46.38 20.90
N VAL A 833 -15.23 -45.53 20.25
CA VAL A 833 -13.76 -45.70 20.24
C VAL A 833 -13.18 -45.52 21.63
N SER A 834 -13.50 -44.40 22.30
CA SER A 834 -12.86 -44.02 23.57
C SER A 834 -13.09 -45.05 24.68
N TYR A 835 -14.28 -45.68 24.71
CA TYR A 835 -14.63 -46.71 25.72
C TYR A 835 -14.59 -48.14 25.17
N ALA A 836 -13.98 -48.35 24.00
CA ALA A 836 -13.81 -49.69 23.40
C ALA A 836 -15.14 -50.50 23.32
N ILE A 837 -16.24 -49.87 22.89
CA ILE A 837 -17.56 -50.52 22.83
C ILE A 837 -17.59 -51.50 21.64
N ALA A 838 -17.41 -52.78 21.91
CA ALA A 838 -17.34 -53.86 20.92
C ALA A 838 -18.73 -54.39 20.51
N ASN A 839 -19.55 -53.55 19.87
CA ASN A 839 -20.85 -53.95 19.33
C ASN A 839 -20.88 -53.82 17.80
N ASP A 840 -20.61 -54.93 17.10
CA ASP A 840 -20.49 -54.96 15.64
C ASP A 840 -21.77 -54.48 14.92
N SER A 841 -22.95 -54.85 15.45
CA SER A 841 -24.23 -54.47 14.87
C SER A 841 -24.50 -52.97 14.95
N LEU A 842 -24.05 -52.33 16.03
CA LEU A 842 -24.15 -50.90 16.24
C LEU A 842 -23.12 -50.16 15.38
N TRP A 843 -21.87 -50.65 15.34
CA TRP A 843 -20.83 -50.12 14.46
C TRP A 843 -21.26 -50.10 13.00
N HIS A 844 -21.83 -51.21 12.49
CA HIS A 844 -22.32 -51.27 11.11
C HIS A 844 -23.36 -50.19 10.82
N ARG A 845 -24.32 -49.97 11.73
CA ARG A 845 -25.35 -48.93 11.57
C ARG A 845 -24.75 -47.52 11.60
N VAL A 846 -23.82 -47.25 12.51
CA VAL A 846 -23.14 -45.95 12.62
C VAL A 846 -22.35 -45.65 11.35
N LEU A 847 -21.54 -46.60 10.86
CA LEU A 847 -20.74 -46.44 9.65
C LEU A 847 -21.62 -46.27 8.41
N GLN A 848 -22.67 -47.08 8.27
CA GLN A 848 -23.64 -46.94 7.17
C GLN A 848 -24.31 -45.56 7.18
N GLN A 849 -24.67 -45.06 8.35
CA GLN A 849 -25.28 -43.74 8.50
C GLN A 849 -24.30 -42.62 8.17
N MET A 850 -23.04 -42.71 8.61
CA MET A 850 -21.99 -41.75 8.25
C MET A 850 -21.79 -41.69 6.73
N VAL A 851 -21.86 -42.82 6.02
CA VAL A 851 -21.84 -42.84 4.54
C VAL A 851 -23.09 -42.18 3.95
N SER A 852 -24.28 -42.45 4.50
CA SER A 852 -25.53 -41.82 4.04
C SER A 852 -25.55 -40.30 4.20
N LEU A 853 -24.86 -39.79 5.24
CA LEU A 853 -24.68 -38.37 5.53
C LEU A 853 -23.45 -37.76 4.82
N ALA A 854 -22.75 -38.55 3.99
CA ALA A 854 -21.53 -38.17 3.29
C ALA A 854 -20.39 -37.67 4.21
N MET A 855 -20.29 -38.21 5.43
CA MET A 855 -19.30 -37.86 6.44
C MET A 855 -17.94 -38.55 6.20
N PHE A 856 -17.48 -38.56 4.95
CA PHE A 856 -16.24 -39.22 4.54
C PHE A 856 -14.99 -38.70 5.26
N PRO A 857 -14.85 -37.40 5.60
CA PRO A 857 -13.73 -36.92 6.40
C PRO A 857 -13.64 -37.60 7.77
N THR A 858 -14.73 -37.63 8.53
CA THR A 858 -14.75 -38.30 9.83
C THR A 858 -14.52 -39.81 9.69
N LEU A 859 -15.14 -40.44 8.68
CA LEU A 859 -14.94 -41.87 8.41
C LEU A 859 -13.47 -42.19 8.14
N PHE A 860 -12.76 -41.35 7.38
CA PHE A 860 -11.35 -41.55 7.06
C PHE A 860 -10.49 -41.61 8.33
N HIS A 861 -10.69 -40.69 9.27
CA HIS A 861 -9.98 -40.68 10.54
C HIS A 861 -10.38 -41.84 11.48
N LEU A 862 -11.60 -42.36 11.35
CA LEU A 862 -12.05 -43.52 12.11
C LEU A 862 -11.48 -44.85 11.60
N LEU A 863 -11.00 -44.95 10.36
CA LEU A 863 -10.47 -46.21 9.82
C LEU A 863 -9.29 -46.74 10.64
N ARG A 864 -8.35 -45.88 11.04
CA ARG A 864 -7.18 -46.27 11.84
C ARG A 864 -7.58 -46.88 13.19
N PRO A 865 -8.37 -46.22 14.06
CA PRO A 865 -8.79 -46.80 15.33
C PRO A 865 -9.66 -48.05 15.13
N LEU A 866 -10.51 -48.11 14.09
CA LEU A 866 -11.31 -49.29 13.78
C LEU A 866 -10.45 -50.52 13.45
N ILE A 867 -9.45 -50.38 12.58
CA ILE A 867 -8.53 -51.46 12.23
C ILE A 867 -7.76 -51.94 13.47
N ARG A 868 -7.29 -51.02 14.31
CA ARG A 868 -6.44 -51.36 15.46
C ARG A 868 -7.21 -51.95 16.65
N GLN A 869 -8.41 -51.45 16.93
CA GLN A 869 -9.15 -51.78 18.16
C GLN A 869 -10.33 -52.73 17.92
N PHE A 870 -10.90 -52.76 16.71
CA PHE A 870 -12.15 -53.47 16.41
C PHE A 870 -12.03 -54.38 15.18
N PRO A 871 -11.20 -55.44 15.22
CA PRO A 871 -10.97 -56.33 14.08
C PRO A 871 -12.21 -57.13 13.65
N SER A 872 -13.24 -57.24 14.50
CA SER A 872 -14.50 -57.93 14.21
C SER A 872 -15.45 -57.14 13.30
N VAL A 873 -15.28 -55.83 13.19
CA VAL A 873 -16.17 -54.96 12.41
C VAL A 873 -15.88 -55.13 10.92
N ASP A 874 -16.92 -55.42 10.13
CA ASP A 874 -16.80 -55.52 8.68
C ASP A 874 -16.67 -54.12 8.04
N LEU A 875 -15.44 -53.72 7.75
CA LEU A 875 -15.12 -52.43 7.12
C LEU A 875 -15.17 -52.48 5.59
N LYS A 876 -15.23 -53.66 4.97
CA LYS A 876 -15.23 -53.83 3.50
C LYS A 876 -16.19 -52.91 2.75
N PRO A 877 -17.48 -52.77 3.15
CA PRO A 877 -18.43 -51.95 2.39
C PRO A 877 -18.12 -50.44 2.41
N PHE A 878 -17.28 -49.98 3.34
CA PHE A 878 -17.03 -48.55 3.57
C PHE A 878 -15.59 -48.14 3.21
N PHE A 879 -14.64 -49.05 3.35
CA PHE A 879 -13.20 -48.78 3.28
C PHE A 879 -12.76 -48.18 1.94
N GLU A 880 -13.13 -48.82 0.84
CA GLU A 880 -12.72 -48.42 -0.51
C GLU A 880 -13.24 -47.03 -0.89
N GLN A 881 -14.52 -46.75 -0.59
CA GLN A 881 -15.13 -45.44 -0.85
C GLN A 881 -14.48 -44.35 0.02
N THR A 882 -14.17 -44.67 1.27
CA THR A 882 -13.59 -43.71 2.23
C THR A 882 -12.15 -43.33 1.85
N ILE A 883 -11.33 -44.28 1.41
CA ILE A 883 -9.94 -44.01 0.99
C ILE A 883 -9.87 -43.27 -0.33
N ARG A 884 -10.78 -43.54 -1.27
CA ARG A 884 -10.82 -42.84 -2.56
C ARG A 884 -11.33 -41.41 -2.44
N TRP A 885 -12.19 -41.14 -1.46
CA TRP A 885 -12.84 -39.83 -1.32
C TRP A 885 -11.85 -38.64 -1.26
N PRO A 886 -10.77 -38.66 -0.43
CA PRO A 886 -9.78 -37.59 -0.42
C PRO A 886 -9.19 -37.33 -1.82
N LEU A 887 -8.81 -38.40 -2.53
CA LEU A 887 -8.17 -38.33 -3.85
C LEU A 887 -9.10 -37.75 -4.93
N GLN A 888 -10.41 -37.98 -4.79
CA GLN A 888 -11.43 -37.46 -5.72
C GLN A 888 -11.83 -36.01 -5.45
N HIS A 889 -11.62 -35.52 -4.22
CA HIS A 889 -12.04 -34.18 -3.77
C HIS A 889 -10.84 -33.31 -3.36
N MET A 890 -9.74 -33.40 -4.12
CA MET A 890 -8.57 -32.54 -3.96
C MET A 890 -8.84 -31.12 -4.48
N ASP A 891 -8.63 -30.12 -3.63
CA ASP A 891 -8.71 -28.70 -3.99
C ASP A 891 -7.32 -28.09 -4.22
N LYS A 892 -7.23 -27.09 -5.10
CA LYS A 892 -5.96 -26.42 -5.46
C LYS A 892 -5.37 -25.51 -4.36
N GLY A 893 -6.08 -25.33 -3.24
CA GLY A 893 -5.71 -24.42 -2.15
C GLY A 893 -5.16 -25.08 -0.89
N ILE A 894 -4.87 -26.38 -0.92
CA ILE A 894 -4.45 -27.16 0.25
C ILE A 894 -2.94 -26.97 0.51
N VAL A 895 -2.56 -26.88 1.79
CA VAL A 895 -1.15 -26.79 2.21
C VAL A 895 -0.42 -28.11 1.89
N PRO A 896 0.74 -28.10 1.22
CA PRO A 896 1.45 -29.32 0.80
C PRO A 896 1.75 -30.30 1.93
N ALA A 897 2.09 -29.81 3.14
CA ALA A 897 2.35 -30.66 4.30
C ALA A 897 1.12 -31.49 4.72
N ASN A 898 -0.09 -30.92 4.63
CA ASN A 898 -1.32 -31.66 4.90
C ASN A 898 -1.55 -32.75 3.84
N VAL A 899 -1.12 -32.49 2.60
CA VAL A 899 -1.24 -33.47 1.52
C VAL A 899 -0.36 -34.69 1.81
N GLU A 900 0.89 -34.48 2.20
CA GLU A 900 1.82 -35.55 2.58
C GLU A 900 1.27 -36.40 3.73
N CYS A 901 0.83 -35.79 4.83
CA CYS A 901 0.29 -36.50 6.00
C CYS A 901 -0.89 -37.42 5.62
N ILE A 902 -1.81 -36.96 4.77
CA ILE A 902 -2.95 -37.76 4.35
C ILE A 902 -2.55 -38.87 3.37
N LEU A 903 -1.57 -38.63 2.48
CA LEU A 903 -1.06 -39.66 1.59
C LEU A 903 -0.31 -40.76 2.36
N GLU A 904 0.48 -40.39 3.37
CA GLU A 904 1.10 -41.34 4.32
C GLU A 904 0.03 -42.15 5.05
N GLU A 905 -1.06 -41.51 5.49
CA GLU A 905 -2.18 -42.19 6.13
C GLU A 905 -2.85 -43.19 5.19
N ILE A 906 -3.08 -42.84 3.92
CA ILE A 906 -3.63 -43.76 2.91
C ILE A 906 -2.74 -44.99 2.74
N VAL A 907 -1.42 -44.79 2.58
CA VAL A 907 -0.46 -45.89 2.45
C VAL A 907 -0.50 -46.78 3.69
N PHE A 908 -0.49 -46.17 4.88
CA PHE A 908 -0.59 -46.90 6.14
C PHE A 908 -1.87 -47.74 6.23
N LEU A 909 -3.02 -47.16 5.88
CA LEU A 909 -4.31 -47.86 5.91
C LEU A 909 -4.36 -49.04 4.93
N ILE A 910 -3.77 -48.90 3.74
CA ILE A 910 -3.67 -49.99 2.75
C ILE A 910 -2.77 -51.11 3.31
N GLN A 911 -1.60 -50.78 3.85
CA GLN A 911 -0.65 -51.76 4.39
C GLN A 911 -1.18 -52.51 5.62
N GLN A 912 -2.02 -51.86 6.43
CA GLN A 912 -2.63 -52.46 7.62
C GLN A 912 -4.03 -53.03 7.35
N CYS A 913 -4.48 -53.10 6.09
CA CYS A 913 -5.82 -53.54 5.75
C CYS A 913 -6.00 -55.06 6.00
N PRO A 914 -6.92 -55.48 6.89
CA PRO A 914 -7.10 -56.90 7.22
C PRO A 914 -7.75 -57.72 6.09
N PHE A 915 -8.23 -57.08 5.03
CA PHE A 915 -8.90 -57.72 3.89
C PHE A 915 -8.37 -57.21 2.54
N ILE A 916 -7.06 -56.91 2.48
CA ILE A 916 -6.38 -56.34 1.31
C ILE A 916 -6.66 -57.07 -0.02
N GLN A 917 -6.87 -58.39 0.02
CA GLN A 917 -7.17 -59.20 -1.17
C GLN A 917 -8.50 -58.83 -1.86
N SER A 918 -9.44 -58.24 -1.11
CA SER A 918 -10.74 -57.79 -1.63
C SER A 918 -10.77 -56.32 -2.01
N LEU A 919 -9.71 -55.56 -1.69
CA LEU A 919 -9.63 -54.14 -1.99
C LEU A 919 -9.10 -53.94 -3.41
N ASN A 920 -9.76 -53.10 -4.20
CA ASN A 920 -9.22 -52.72 -5.50
C ASN A 920 -8.14 -51.62 -5.36
N VAL A 921 -6.94 -52.07 -4.97
CA VAL A 921 -5.74 -51.23 -4.82
C VAL A 921 -5.29 -50.66 -6.18
N VAL A 922 -5.52 -51.38 -7.28
CA VAL A 922 -5.13 -50.95 -8.63
C VAL A 922 -5.78 -49.62 -8.98
N ASP A 923 -7.10 -49.48 -8.75
CA ASP A 923 -7.82 -48.23 -9.00
C ASP A 923 -7.29 -47.07 -8.13
N ILE A 924 -6.90 -47.34 -6.88
CA ILE A 924 -6.33 -46.32 -5.97
C ILE A 924 -4.98 -45.84 -6.52
N VAL A 925 -4.14 -46.77 -6.97
CA VAL A 925 -2.84 -46.46 -7.59
C VAL A 925 -3.04 -45.67 -8.89
N GLN A 926 -4.04 -46.00 -9.71
CA GLN A 926 -4.37 -45.25 -10.92
C GLN A 926 -4.85 -43.82 -10.62
N LEU A 927 -5.62 -43.61 -9.56
CA LEU A 927 -6.01 -42.27 -9.10
C LEU A 927 -4.78 -41.46 -8.67
N LEU A 928 -3.87 -42.05 -7.88
CA LEU A 928 -2.62 -41.41 -7.48
C LEU A 928 -1.72 -41.09 -8.69
N HIS A 929 -1.66 -41.99 -9.69
CA HIS A 929 -0.96 -41.76 -10.95
C HIS A 929 -1.56 -40.60 -11.75
N THR A 930 -2.88 -40.52 -11.82
CA THR A 930 -3.56 -39.39 -12.48
C THR A 930 -3.18 -38.07 -11.78
N MET A 931 -3.11 -38.06 -10.45
CA MET A 931 -2.69 -36.89 -9.67
C MET A 931 -1.20 -36.58 -9.78
N SER A 932 -0.34 -37.58 -9.99
CA SER A 932 1.11 -37.37 -10.13
C SER A 932 1.49 -36.60 -11.40
N THR A 933 0.61 -36.57 -12.41
CA THR A 933 0.78 -35.69 -13.57
C THR A 933 0.70 -34.20 -13.21
N GLN A 934 0.02 -33.87 -12.10
CA GLN A 934 -0.14 -32.50 -11.60
C GLN A 934 0.84 -32.18 -10.46
N PHE A 935 1.13 -33.16 -9.59
CA PHE A 935 1.99 -33.01 -8.42
C PHE A 935 2.94 -34.19 -8.29
N GLU A 936 4.23 -33.98 -8.55
CA GLU A 936 5.24 -35.04 -8.64
C GLU A 936 5.31 -35.95 -7.39
N MET A 937 5.10 -35.39 -6.20
CA MET A 937 5.10 -36.10 -4.90
C MET A 937 4.16 -37.32 -4.84
N PHE A 938 3.04 -37.32 -5.59
CA PHE A 938 2.08 -38.43 -5.60
C PHE A 938 2.65 -39.72 -6.21
N SER A 939 3.69 -39.61 -7.04
CA SER A 939 4.35 -40.77 -7.66
C SER A 939 4.94 -41.73 -6.63
N GLN A 940 5.54 -41.19 -5.55
CA GLN A 940 6.10 -41.98 -4.46
C GLN A 940 5.02 -42.76 -3.70
N TYR A 941 3.91 -42.11 -3.37
CA TYR A 941 2.81 -42.75 -2.65
C TYR A 941 2.03 -43.74 -3.51
N ALA A 942 1.96 -43.53 -4.83
CA ALA A 942 1.42 -44.51 -5.78
C ALA A 942 2.24 -45.81 -5.77
N VAL A 943 3.57 -45.70 -5.77
CA VAL A 943 4.49 -46.85 -5.69
C VAL A 943 4.33 -47.56 -4.35
N GLN A 944 4.38 -46.82 -3.23
CA GLN A 944 4.21 -47.41 -1.89
C GLN A 944 2.86 -48.15 -1.74
N SER A 945 1.80 -47.61 -2.33
CA SER A 945 0.48 -48.24 -2.34
C SER A 945 0.45 -49.50 -3.20
N ALA A 946 1.12 -49.49 -4.37
CA ALA A 946 1.23 -50.65 -5.25
C ALA A 946 1.98 -51.81 -4.58
N PHE A 947 3.01 -51.51 -3.77
CA PHE A 947 3.70 -52.52 -2.98
C PHE A 947 2.84 -53.17 -1.89
N GLY A 948 1.70 -52.57 -1.53
CA GLY A 948 0.67 -53.19 -0.68
C GLY A 948 -0.10 -54.33 -1.35
N ILE A 949 0.04 -54.56 -2.66
CA ILE A 949 -0.61 -55.67 -3.36
C ILE A 949 0.10 -57.00 -3.00
N PRO A 950 -0.62 -57.98 -2.41
CA PRO A 950 0.00 -59.22 -1.93
C PRO A 950 0.42 -60.17 -3.06
N GLN A 951 -0.23 -60.10 -4.22
CA GLN A 951 0.10 -60.94 -5.38
C GLN A 951 1.28 -60.35 -6.16
N VAL A 952 2.45 -60.99 -6.08
CA VAL A 952 3.70 -60.53 -6.72
C VAL A 952 3.53 -60.31 -8.23
N ALA A 953 2.87 -61.22 -8.95
CA ALA A 953 2.66 -61.08 -10.39
C ALA A 953 1.81 -59.86 -10.76
N ALA A 954 0.74 -59.59 -10.00
CA ALA A 954 -0.13 -58.42 -10.22
C ALA A 954 0.57 -57.12 -9.83
N ARG A 955 1.33 -57.12 -8.72
CA ARG A 955 2.14 -56.00 -8.24
C ARG A 955 3.19 -55.58 -9.27
N THR A 956 3.97 -56.55 -9.75
CA THR A 956 5.05 -56.31 -10.71
C THR A 956 4.52 -55.85 -12.07
N ALA A 957 3.44 -56.46 -12.56
CA ALA A 957 2.78 -56.00 -13.78
C ALA A 957 2.28 -54.55 -13.69
N LEU A 958 1.70 -54.15 -12.55
CA LEU A 958 1.26 -52.77 -12.32
C LEU A 958 2.42 -51.79 -12.26
N LEU A 959 3.50 -52.13 -11.54
CA LEU A 959 4.69 -51.29 -11.42
C LEU A 959 5.39 -51.10 -12.78
N CYS A 960 5.50 -52.14 -13.61
CA CYS A 960 5.99 -52.03 -14.97
C CYS A 960 5.10 -51.12 -15.82
N HIS A 961 3.77 -51.28 -15.76
CA HIS A 961 2.84 -50.40 -16.47
C HIS A 961 2.95 -48.92 -16.05
N LEU A 962 3.23 -48.63 -14.77
CA LEU A 962 3.50 -47.25 -14.33
C LEU A 962 4.79 -46.69 -14.94
N CYS A 963 5.84 -47.50 -15.06
CA CYS A 963 7.07 -47.10 -15.73
C CYS A 963 6.88 -46.90 -17.24
N ASP A 964 6.09 -47.75 -17.90
CA ASP A 964 5.78 -47.65 -19.33
C ASP A 964 4.99 -46.37 -19.66
N THR A 965 4.08 -45.98 -18.76
CA THR A 965 3.28 -44.76 -18.89
C THR A 965 4.07 -43.50 -18.54
N ASN A 966 4.94 -43.56 -17.52
CA ASN A 966 5.85 -42.47 -17.17
C ASN A 966 7.17 -43.00 -16.58
N HIS A 967 8.26 -42.85 -17.34
CA HIS A 967 9.59 -43.32 -16.96
C HIS A 967 10.13 -42.71 -15.64
N ALA A 968 9.56 -41.59 -15.16
CA ALA A 968 9.92 -41.01 -13.86
C ALA A 968 9.66 -41.96 -12.68
N TYR A 969 8.72 -42.91 -12.81
CA TYR A 969 8.42 -43.91 -11.77
C TYR A 969 9.59 -44.82 -11.41
N VAL A 970 10.62 -44.89 -12.26
CA VAL A 970 11.85 -45.62 -11.98
C VAL A 970 12.53 -45.10 -10.71
N VAL A 971 12.50 -43.79 -10.45
CA VAL A 971 13.15 -43.18 -9.27
C VAL A 971 12.41 -43.54 -7.97
N PRO A 972 11.09 -43.32 -7.83
CA PRO A 972 10.39 -43.69 -6.61
C PRO A 972 10.35 -45.20 -6.33
N ILE A 973 10.34 -46.06 -7.37
CA ILE A 973 10.46 -47.52 -7.19
C ILE A 973 11.84 -47.86 -6.62
N PHE A 974 12.90 -47.29 -7.19
CA PHE A 974 14.26 -47.49 -6.68
C PHE A 974 14.38 -47.01 -5.23
N GLU A 975 13.90 -45.81 -4.90
CA GLU A 975 13.96 -45.27 -3.55
C GLU A 975 13.17 -46.10 -2.54
N TYR A 976 12.00 -46.64 -2.93
CA TYR A 976 11.24 -47.53 -2.07
C TYR A 976 11.99 -48.85 -1.80
N LEU A 977 12.52 -49.50 -2.84
CA LEU A 977 13.30 -50.72 -2.70
C LEU A 977 14.57 -50.47 -1.85
N ALA A 978 15.27 -49.36 -2.08
CA ALA A 978 16.43 -48.97 -1.29
C ALA A 978 16.12 -48.87 0.23
N ASN A 979 14.92 -48.39 0.58
CA ASN A 979 14.47 -48.27 1.96
C ASN A 979 14.06 -49.61 2.61
N LEU A 980 13.85 -50.68 1.82
CA LEU A 980 13.50 -52.02 2.30
C LEU A 980 14.71 -52.90 2.63
N SER A 981 15.94 -52.39 2.48
CA SER A 981 17.17 -53.16 2.69
C SER A 981 17.26 -53.79 4.11
N PRO A 982 17.63 -55.08 4.26
CA PRO A 982 18.14 -55.99 3.23
C PRO A 982 17.07 -56.51 2.28
N LEU A 983 17.35 -56.48 0.98
CA LEU A 983 16.39 -56.81 -0.08
C LEU A 983 16.31 -58.31 -0.38
N ASP A 984 15.10 -58.85 -0.43
CA ASP A 984 14.83 -60.19 -0.93
C ASP A 984 14.70 -60.20 -2.47
N VAL A 985 15.13 -61.30 -3.08
CA VAL A 985 15.12 -61.47 -4.55
C VAL A 985 13.71 -61.30 -5.13
N VAL A 986 12.70 -61.84 -4.44
CA VAL A 986 11.28 -61.81 -4.85
C VAL A 986 10.72 -60.40 -4.96
N ASP A 987 11.30 -59.44 -4.22
CA ASP A 987 10.79 -58.08 -4.16
C ASP A 987 11.41 -57.14 -5.20
N ALA A 988 12.56 -57.47 -5.78
CA ALA A 988 13.31 -56.57 -6.65
C ALA A 988 13.68 -57.12 -8.04
N ASP A 989 13.64 -58.44 -8.26
CA ASP A 989 14.05 -59.07 -9.54
C ASP A 989 13.32 -58.51 -10.78
N PHE A 990 12.03 -58.21 -10.64
CA PHE A 990 11.24 -57.60 -11.72
C PHE A 990 11.77 -56.21 -12.13
N PHE A 991 12.20 -55.40 -11.16
CA PHE A 991 12.65 -54.04 -11.41
C PHE A 991 14.02 -54.05 -12.09
N ALA A 992 14.83 -54.99 -11.62
CA ALA A 992 16.17 -55.26 -12.09
C ALA A 992 16.13 -55.74 -13.58
N SER A 993 15.25 -56.68 -13.91
CA SER A 993 14.98 -57.13 -15.30
C SER A 993 14.32 -56.07 -16.18
N TYR A 994 13.45 -55.22 -15.62
CA TYR A 994 12.82 -54.10 -16.34
C TYR A 994 13.86 -53.04 -16.77
N ILE A 995 14.78 -52.64 -15.89
CA ILE A 995 15.84 -51.66 -16.23
C ILE A 995 16.74 -52.19 -17.35
N VAL A 996 17.09 -53.47 -17.29
CA VAL A 996 17.93 -54.12 -18.32
C VAL A 996 17.29 -54.04 -19.71
N SER A 997 15.98 -54.20 -19.79
CA SER A 997 15.23 -54.23 -21.05
C SER A 997 14.81 -52.86 -21.58
N HIS A 998 14.93 -51.78 -20.80
CA HIS A 998 14.42 -50.44 -21.15
C HIS A 998 15.50 -49.34 -21.08
N PRO A 999 16.07 -48.88 -22.21
CA PRO A 999 17.15 -47.88 -22.24
C PRO A 999 16.78 -46.52 -21.64
N GLN A 1000 15.52 -46.08 -21.77
CA GLN A 1000 15.07 -44.80 -21.20
C GLN A 1000 15.02 -44.86 -19.66
N ALA A 1001 14.61 -45.99 -19.09
CA ALA A 1001 14.61 -46.20 -17.64
C ALA A 1001 16.04 -46.16 -17.05
N GLN A 1002 17.03 -46.69 -17.78
CA GLN A 1002 18.44 -46.63 -17.39
C GLN A 1002 18.93 -45.19 -17.26
N GLN A 1003 18.59 -44.32 -18.22
CA GLN A 1003 18.97 -42.90 -18.18
C GLN A 1003 18.34 -42.18 -16.99
N THR A 1004 17.05 -42.42 -16.73
CA THR A 1004 16.34 -41.81 -15.60
C THR A 1004 16.92 -42.26 -14.25
N LEU A 1005 17.25 -43.55 -14.10
CA LEU A 1005 17.86 -44.08 -12.88
C LEU A 1005 19.21 -43.43 -12.57
N VAL A 1006 20.08 -43.28 -13.58
CA VAL A 1006 21.44 -42.73 -13.42
C VAL A 1006 21.42 -41.25 -13.00
N GLN A 1007 20.39 -40.51 -13.42
CA GLN A 1007 20.19 -39.12 -13.05
C GLN A 1007 19.65 -38.93 -11.61
N SER A 1008 19.23 -40.01 -10.93
CA SER A 1008 18.69 -39.92 -9.57
C SER A 1008 19.77 -39.66 -8.51
N VAL A 1009 19.46 -38.75 -7.58
CA VAL A 1009 20.30 -38.44 -6.41
C VAL A 1009 20.25 -39.57 -5.38
N GLY A 1010 19.09 -40.25 -5.26
CA GLY A 1010 18.89 -41.40 -4.39
C GLY A 1010 19.79 -42.60 -4.74
N GLY A 1011 19.98 -42.86 -6.04
CA GLY A 1011 20.87 -43.92 -6.54
C GLY A 1011 22.32 -43.80 -6.06
N GLN A 1012 22.87 -42.58 -6.10
CA GLN A 1012 24.23 -42.33 -5.61
C GLN A 1012 24.36 -42.58 -4.11
N ARG A 1013 23.42 -42.07 -3.31
CA ARG A 1013 23.43 -42.21 -1.85
C ARG A 1013 23.32 -43.68 -1.42
N TYR A 1014 22.47 -44.45 -2.09
CA TYR A 1014 22.31 -45.87 -1.81
C TYR A 1014 23.57 -46.68 -2.14
N CYS A 1015 24.24 -46.40 -3.27
CA CYS A 1015 25.52 -47.04 -3.62
C CYS A 1015 26.62 -46.72 -2.59
N GLU A 1016 26.74 -45.46 -2.16
CA GLU A 1016 27.68 -45.06 -1.11
C GLU A 1016 27.38 -45.73 0.23
N TRP A 1017 26.10 -45.99 0.53
CA TRP A 1017 25.66 -46.67 1.74
C TRP A 1017 25.99 -48.18 1.71
N ILE A 1018 25.73 -48.88 0.60
CA ILE A 1018 26.10 -50.30 0.43
C ILE A 1018 27.61 -50.47 0.48
N ALA A 1019 28.38 -49.61 -0.21
CA ALA A 1019 29.85 -49.70 -0.22
C ALA A 1019 30.49 -49.60 1.18
N ARG A 1020 29.79 -49.03 2.16
CA ARG A 1020 30.24 -48.91 3.56
C ARG A 1020 29.85 -50.10 4.44
N ARG A 1021 29.03 -51.05 3.96
CA ARG A 1021 28.53 -52.19 4.73
C ARG A 1021 28.95 -53.53 4.11
N PRO A 1022 29.67 -54.41 4.85
CA PRO A 1022 30.07 -55.72 4.34
C PRO A 1022 28.96 -56.79 4.37
N ASP A 1023 27.90 -56.60 5.17
CA ASP A 1023 26.83 -57.59 5.40
C ASP A 1023 25.49 -57.13 4.79
N THR A 1024 25.37 -57.09 3.46
CA THR A 1024 24.11 -56.81 2.76
C THR A 1024 23.73 -57.95 1.80
N SER A 1025 22.47 -58.02 1.36
CA SER A 1025 22.01 -59.13 0.51
C SER A 1025 22.66 -59.11 -0.88
N ALA A 1026 22.63 -60.25 -1.59
CA ALA A 1026 23.09 -60.29 -2.98
C ALA A 1026 22.26 -59.38 -3.91
N MET A 1027 20.99 -59.17 -3.58
CA MET A 1027 20.10 -58.30 -4.36
C MET A 1027 20.38 -56.82 -4.13
N ASP A 1028 20.75 -56.42 -2.90
CA ASP A 1028 21.23 -55.06 -2.61
C ASP A 1028 22.46 -54.71 -3.48
N HIS A 1029 23.42 -55.64 -3.58
CA HIS A 1029 24.60 -55.49 -4.45
C HIS A 1029 24.23 -55.45 -5.94
N ALA A 1030 23.27 -56.27 -6.38
CA ALA A 1030 22.80 -56.27 -7.77
C ALA A 1030 22.12 -54.93 -8.16
N LEU A 1031 21.31 -54.36 -7.27
CA LEU A 1031 20.68 -53.05 -7.48
C LEU A 1031 21.70 -51.90 -7.46
N ALA A 1032 22.70 -51.93 -6.58
CA ALA A 1032 23.81 -50.97 -6.61
C ALA A 1032 24.65 -51.10 -7.89
N PHE A 1033 24.90 -52.33 -8.34
CA PHE A 1033 25.64 -52.62 -9.56
C PHE A 1033 24.90 -52.06 -10.79
N LEU A 1034 23.58 -52.22 -10.88
CA LEU A 1034 22.77 -51.62 -11.95
C LEU A 1034 22.99 -50.11 -12.08
N TYR A 1035 22.96 -49.37 -10.96
CA TYR A 1035 23.21 -47.92 -10.98
C TYR A 1035 24.63 -47.58 -11.45
N VAL A 1036 25.66 -48.24 -10.90
CA VAL A 1036 27.08 -47.98 -11.22
C VAL A 1036 27.40 -48.35 -12.67
N PHE A 1037 26.92 -49.49 -13.14
CA PHE A 1037 27.15 -50.02 -14.49
C PHE A 1037 26.63 -49.05 -15.56
N PHE A 1038 25.36 -48.63 -15.46
CA PHE A 1038 24.77 -47.71 -16.45
C PHE A 1038 25.31 -46.28 -16.33
N LYS A 1039 25.72 -45.83 -15.13
CA LYS A 1039 26.41 -44.53 -14.95
C LYS A 1039 27.74 -44.49 -15.70
N GLY A 1040 28.52 -45.55 -15.63
CA GLY A 1040 29.77 -45.68 -16.40
C GLY A 1040 29.55 -45.75 -17.91
N PHE A 1041 28.46 -46.39 -18.34
CA PHE A 1041 28.13 -46.57 -19.76
C PHE A 1041 27.65 -45.27 -20.44
N ILE A 1042 26.79 -44.50 -19.78
CA ILE A 1042 26.29 -43.21 -20.29
C ILE A 1042 27.41 -42.16 -20.40
N LEU A 1043 28.39 -42.19 -19.48
CA LEU A 1043 29.55 -41.30 -19.53
C LEU A 1043 30.55 -41.65 -20.65
N THR A 1044 30.51 -42.89 -21.16
CA THR A 1044 31.46 -43.40 -22.17
C THR A 1044 30.87 -43.52 -23.59
N GLY A 1045 29.55 -43.36 -23.76
CA GLY A 1045 28.89 -43.21 -25.06
C GLY A 1045 28.83 -44.47 -25.94
N ALA A 1046 29.04 -45.67 -25.39
CA ALA A 1046 28.93 -46.92 -26.13
C ALA A 1046 27.45 -47.30 -26.37
N CYS A 1047 27.13 -47.96 -27.49
CA CYS A 1047 25.80 -48.54 -27.76
C CYS A 1047 25.79 -50.02 -27.34
N LEU A 1048 24.73 -50.47 -26.67
CA LEU A 1048 24.54 -51.88 -26.27
C LEU A 1048 24.03 -52.72 -27.45
N ASN A 1049 24.65 -53.88 -27.70
CA ASN A 1049 24.03 -55.00 -28.41
C ASN A 1049 23.31 -55.88 -27.39
N ASP A 1050 22.05 -56.22 -27.66
CA ASP A 1050 21.13 -56.92 -26.75
C ASP A 1050 21.64 -58.28 -26.22
N ASP A 1051 22.63 -58.90 -26.88
CA ASP A 1051 23.13 -60.24 -26.56
C ASP A 1051 24.05 -60.33 -25.33
N VAL A 1052 24.62 -59.20 -24.86
CA VAL A 1052 25.63 -59.23 -23.78
C VAL A 1052 24.99 -59.12 -22.38
N VAL A 1053 23.85 -58.46 -22.23
CA VAL A 1053 23.24 -58.22 -20.91
C VAL A 1053 22.47 -59.44 -20.40
N VAL A 1054 21.83 -60.19 -21.31
CA VAL A 1054 21.10 -61.43 -20.98
C VAL A 1054 22.05 -62.56 -20.57
N ALA A 1055 23.27 -62.58 -21.10
CA ALA A 1055 24.25 -63.63 -20.80
C ALA A 1055 24.84 -63.52 -19.38
N GLY A 1056 25.00 -62.31 -18.81
CA GLY A 1056 25.53 -62.12 -17.46
C GLY A 1056 24.52 -62.40 -16.34
N TRP A 1057 23.23 -62.20 -16.62
CA TRP A 1057 22.16 -62.44 -15.64
C TRP A 1057 21.73 -63.90 -15.56
N ASN A 1058 21.63 -64.59 -16.70
CA ASN A 1058 21.30 -66.01 -16.73
C ASN A 1058 22.42 -66.91 -16.17
N THR A 1059 23.65 -66.40 -16.02
CA THR A 1059 24.74 -67.14 -15.35
C THR A 1059 24.69 -67.08 -13.82
N ALA A 1060 23.87 -66.20 -13.23
CA ALA A 1060 23.70 -66.14 -11.76
C ALA A 1060 22.83 -67.28 -11.22
N ASP A 1061 22.04 -67.94 -12.08
CA ASP A 1061 21.23 -69.13 -11.73
C ASP A 1061 22.06 -70.42 -11.61
N SER A 1062 23.34 -70.40 -12.00
CA SER A 1062 24.23 -71.56 -11.84
C SER A 1062 25.43 -71.21 -10.97
N THR A 1063 25.30 -71.49 -9.67
CA THR A 1063 26.40 -71.90 -8.79
C THR A 1063 27.72 -71.13 -8.92
N THR A 1064 27.80 -69.88 -8.46
CA THR A 1064 29.01 -69.37 -7.81
C THR A 1064 28.71 -68.08 -7.04
N ARG A 1065 28.66 -68.19 -5.71
CA ARG A 1065 29.06 -67.11 -4.81
C ARG A 1065 30.50 -66.71 -5.15
N THR A 1066 30.78 -65.40 -5.19
CA THR A 1066 32.09 -64.68 -5.25
C THR A 1066 32.34 -63.90 -6.54
N THR A 1067 31.96 -62.63 -6.58
CA THR A 1067 32.82 -61.44 -6.42
C THR A 1067 32.02 -60.19 -6.75
#